data_AF-A0A1F3IN31-F1
#
_entry.id   AF-A0A1F3IN31-F1
#
_cell.length_a   1.000
_cell.length_b   1.000
_cell.length_c   1.000
_cell.angle_alpha   90.00
_cell.angle_beta   90.00
_cell.angle_gamma   90.00
#
_symmetry.space_group_name_H-M   'P 1'
#
loop_
_entity.id
_entity.type
_entity.pdbx_description
1 polymer ?
#
loop_
_entity_poly.entity_id
_entity_poly.type
_entity_poly.pdbx_seq_one_letter_code
_entity_poly.pdbx_strand_id
1 'polypeptide(L)'
;MFVKVYNDIVNFLSFANNLRDLRKKINLRIDIPEMITQFPGSHPKGFIKEFKKRRTTILESYLLLTKNLESVNYNERLKALRLLAEHIIYSRSLKMPLNTARVQLALMKEVIKNRDNKRIQLELMHDFSVSSFGHPRVIRRFLKKFDIIEVPETGDELKDLKMGWDFHVHDNTSYGRKTPIQLIIDAFIKGISELTVAYTNLDHEEAINEILEAGKILGIKVNIAIEFSAIINGFRFHFLYVLPGFSNKPKKFKKFLKQKSDDYKHFLKELDESDKKRIKTIELFIDNFNKTHLPQINEGYSSDSIYYLHPLSLHDDNSGLPKIYSARQLGELLYPKLRKVIENRALQITAIKLKADKKPELFVKDEIEAINKKFLQIRNQFRDLDPEKIRLEYFASADIAIPATSVSSLDDIFDLAKKSEGNIKLVQPLQNGLEAAINMILDNYRLITHTEIFNIHDTIETKESDFILFTQFVKLLNDGNKDSVLDFLSKNNININHSGLNKTLEYIKSNKLIPAIGSDATGRSTLAPGMGFVMENRLPKYQRNFFKKRHYNMPREVSELMYQLARVPKTTLKGIETANIICLGKLDSSKKNLLGDEKNEKPIAPMQAWEYLNPVIKNFIFILIGFVPAYYILGYEYALLWFAITGSRNMFVDVISGNGLNPTEWRYQDINWGNVAQSLFWTGFSVPILGFVKTNFDLVWTGPHEGTLFEFVKFFFINISNGLYLASHNYIRGFDKVTIRGNLFRSIIAWPFATLFSPIGNALGIPSIVQAKFWSDFVASIIEGTGKYKNIIKLNYNILKKLVPDFQSDDDETVKLATLDLIYFVQESTRTKTVLKKQIIPQQRFFTKWKNKLKGKKKKTEPLDSYYELKKRINHPEGYNELVNYIIEHYNREQSLYLLKLVSENYYNLQLWLKNLL
;
A
#
# COMPACT_ATOMS: atom_id res chain seq x y z
N MET A 1 -22.11 16.77 11.96
CA MET A 1 -21.37 16.84 13.25
C MET A 1 -21.20 15.47 13.92
N PHE A 2 -22.27 14.68 14.11
CA PHE A 2 -22.21 13.34 14.73
C PHE A 2 -21.25 12.34 14.05
N VAL A 3 -21.30 12.23 12.72
CA VAL A 3 -20.39 11.34 11.95
C VAL A 3 -18.92 11.66 12.22
N LYS A 4 -18.57 12.95 12.34
CA LYS A 4 -17.21 13.42 12.61
C LYS A 4 -16.74 12.98 13.99
N VAL A 5 -17.56 13.17 15.01
CA VAL A 5 -17.26 12.75 16.40
C VAL A 5 -17.11 11.23 16.48
N TYR A 6 -18.03 10.49 15.87
CA TYR A 6 -17.95 9.03 15.81
C TYR A 6 -16.64 8.54 15.14
N ASN A 7 -16.30 9.08 13.97
CA ASN A 7 -15.07 8.71 13.27
C ASN A 7 -13.81 9.07 14.08
N ASP A 8 -13.80 10.21 14.76
CA ASP A 8 -12.68 10.63 15.62
C ASP A 8 -12.49 9.65 16.80
N ILE A 9 -13.58 9.22 17.45
CA ILE A 9 -13.56 8.19 18.51
C ILE A 9 -13.06 6.86 17.95
N VAL A 10 -13.62 6.38 16.85
CA VAL A 10 -13.19 5.11 16.23
C VAL A 10 -11.72 5.15 15.87
N ASN A 11 -11.23 6.22 15.25
CA ASN A 11 -9.83 6.38 14.89
C ASN A 11 -8.91 6.42 16.11
N PHE A 12 -9.32 7.08 17.18
CA PHE A 12 -8.58 7.09 18.44
C PHE A 12 -8.42 5.68 19.02
N LEU A 13 -9.50 4.91 19.05
CA LEU A 13 -9.55 3.54 19.59
C LEU A 13 -8.97 2.47 18.63
N SER A 14 -8.66 2.81 17.38
CA SER A 14 -8.19 1.84 16.37
C SER A 14 -6.66 1.73 16.32
N PHE A 15 -6.20 0.54 15.94
CA PHE A 15 -4.78 0.16 15.72
C PHE A 15 -3.89 0.24 16.96
N ALA A 16 -2.91 -0.67 17.02
CA ALA A 16 -1.86 -0.64 18.03
C ALA A 16 -0.77 0.40 17.72
N ASN A 17 -0.09 0.90 18.76
CA ASN A 17 0.98 1.90 18.62
C ASN A 17 2.14 1.40 17.74
N ASN A 18 2.52 0.13 17.85
CA ASN A 18 3.55 -0.47 17.01
C ASN A 18 3.24 -0.40 15.50
N LEU A 19 1.96 -0.49 15.11
CA LEU A 19 1.53 -0.38 13.72
C LEU A 19 1.59 1.08 13.25
N ARG A 20 1.25 2.03 14.14
CA ARG A 20 1.41 3.47 13.90
C ARG A 20 2.88 3.86 13.73
N ASP A 21 3.76 3.31 14.55
CA ASP A 21 5.21 3.54 14.44
C ASP A 21 5.79 2.89 13.20
N LEU A 22 5.33 1.67 12.86
CA LEU A 22 5.69 1.04 11.60
C LEU A 22 5.30 1.94 10.44
N ARG A 23 4.07 2.46 10.40
CA ARG A 23 3.60 3.38 9.34
C ARG A 23 4.52 4.60 9.21
N LYS A 24 4.88 5.25 10.31
CA LYS A 24 5.83 6.39 10.30
C LYS A 24 7.16 6.00 9.66
N LYS A 25 7.72 4.83 10.01
CA LYS A 25 8.96 4.32 9.40
C LYS A 25 8.78 4.00 7.91
N ILE A 26 7.61 3.49 7.50
CA ILE A 26 7.29 3.26 6.10
C ILE A 26 7.28 4.59 5.34
N ASN A 27 6.56 5.59 5.84
CA ASN A 27 6.45 6.90 5.21
C ASN A 27 7.83 7.56 5.10
N LEU A 28 8.64 7.51 6.16
CA LEU A 28 10.02 8.02 6.11
C LEU A 28 10.85 7.36 5.00
N ARG A 29 10.71 6.05 4.78
CA ARG A 29 11.40 5.34 3.68
C ARG A 29 10.79 5.55 2.31
N ILE A 30 9.50 5.91 2.25
CA ILE A 30 8.88 6.42 1.02
C ILE A 30 9.48 7.78 0.69
N ASP A 31 9.72 8.63 1.69
CA ASP A 31 10.22 9.99 1.46
C ASP A 31 11.73 9.98 1.19
N ILE A 32 12.51 9.15 1.91
CA ILE A 32 13.98 9.04 1.84
C ILE A 32 14.38 7.57 1.56
N PRO A 33 14.35 7.11 0.29
CA PRO A 33 14.68 5.75 -0.08
C PRO A 33 16.14 5.35 0.20
N GLU A 34 17.07 6.31 0.23
CA GLU A 34 18.50 6.12 0.49
C GLU A 34 18.76 5.52 1.89
N MET A 35 17.80 5.68 2.81
CA MET A 35 17.84 5.05 4.13
C MET A 35 17.60 3.53 4.11
N ILE A 36 17.25 2.95 2.96
CA ILE A 36 17.04 1.50 2.80
C ILE A 36 18.41 0.81 2.75
N THR A 37 18.80 0.20 3.86
CA THR A 37 20.05 -0.59 3.94
C THR A 37 19.95 -1.84 3.06
N GLN A 38 20.78 -1.88 2.02
CA GLN A 38 20.97 -3.07 1.20
C GLN A 38 21.97 -4.01 1.89
N PHE A 39 21.48 -5.13 2.39
CA PHE A 39 22.36 -6.21 2.85
C PHE A 39 22.92 -6.99 1.64
N PRO A 40 24.09 -7.62 1.78
CA PRO A 40 24.59 -8.58 0.82
C PRO A 40 23.56 -9.68 0.53
N GLY A 41 23.61 -10.24 -0.68
CA GLY A 41 22.69 -11.30 -1.09
C GLY A 41 22.77 -12.49 -0.13
N SER A 42 21.67 -12.79 0.54
CA SER A 42 21.52 -13.95 1.41
C SER A 42 20.14 -14.52 1.17
N HIS A 43 20.05 -15.85 1.13
CA HIS A 43 18.76 -16.52 0.95
C HIS A 43 17.78 -16.05 2.04
N PRO A 44 16.48 -15.81 1.76
CA PRO A 44 15.49 -15.34 2.73
C PRO A 44 15.35 -16.14 4.03
N LYS A 45 15.83 -17.38 4.03
CA LYS A 45 15.87 -18.30 5.19
C LYS A 45 17.24 -18.41 5.85
N GLY A 46 18.25 -17.76 5.29
CA GLY A 46 19.62 -17.70 5.82
C GLY A 46 19.77 -16.68 6.95
N PHE A 47 21.01 -16.32 7.27
CA PHE A 47 21.34 -15.45 8.41
C PHE A 47 20.65 -14.08 8.36
N ILE A 48 20.23 -13.60 7.19
CA ILE A 48 19.57 -12.30 7.05
C ILE A 48 18.27 -12.19 7.84
N LYS A 49 17.64 -13.32 8.19
CA LYS A 49 16.45 -13.37 9.06
C LYS A 49 16.72 -12.85 10.48
N GLU A 50 17.96 -12.95 10.96
CA GLU A 50 18.38 -12.46 12.28
C GLU A 50 18.44 -10.93 12.31
N PHE A 51 18.77 -10.33 11.17
CA PHE A 51 18.92 -8.88 11.04
C PHE A 51 17.64 -8.18 10.57
N LYS A 52 16.78 -8.85 9.80
CA LYS A 52 15.61 -8.22 9.18
C LYS A 52 14.38 -9.14 9.15
N LYS A 53 13.25 -8.60 9.63
CA LYS A 53 11.96 -9.29 9.60
C LYS A 53 11.45 -9.39 8.15
N ARG A 54 10.91 -10.55 7.76
CA ARG A 54 10.33 -10.80 6.42
C ARG A 54 9.42 -9.69 5.90
N ARG A 55 8.47 -9.22 6.73
CA ARG A 55 7.53 -8.13 6.37
C ARG A 55 8.23 -6.82 6.00
N THR A 56 9.34 -6.54 6.68
CA THR A 56 10.16 -5.35 6.47
C THR A 56 10.93 -5.48 5.16
N THR A 57 11.46 -6.67 4.86
CA THR A 57 12.12 -6.95 3.58
C THR A 57 11.14 -6.82 2.41
N ILE A 58 9.95 -7.43 2.49
CA ILE A 58 8.93 -7.34 1.41
C ILE A 58 8.59 -5.88 1.11
N LEU A 59 8.35 -5.08 2.14
CA LEU A 59 8.06 -3.65 2.00
C LEU A 59 9.22 -2.90 1.34
N GLU A 60 10.43 -3.02 1.87
CA GLU A 60 11.58 -2.27 1.38
C GLU A 60 11.95 -2.69 -0.05
N SER A 61 11.88 -3.98 -0.38
CA SER A 61 12.05 -4.46 -1.74
C SER A 61 10.99 -3.86 -2.67
N TYR A 62 9.72 -3.79 -2.26
CA TYR A 62 8.69 -3.13 -3.07
C TYR A 62 8.92 -1.62 -3.22
N LEU A 63 9.41 -0.94 -2.18
CA LEU A 63 9.75 0.49 -2.24
C LEU A 63 10.84 0.77 -3.27
N LEU A 64 11.92 -0.02 -3.24
CA LEU A 64 13.03 0.07 -4.22
C LEU A 64 12.52 -0.10 -5.66
N LEU A 65 11.57 -1.02 -5.89
CA LEU A 65 10.93 -1.24 -7.19
C LEU A 65 10.09 -0.07 -7.67
N THR A 66 9.51 0.70 -6.76
CA THR A 66 8.64 1.84 -7.09
C THR A 66 9.37 3.18 -7.22
N LYS A 67 10.56 3.32 -6.63
CA LYS A 67 11.30 4.59 -6.54
C LYS A 67 12.42 4.72 -7.56
N ASN A 68 13.16 3.64 -7.84
CA ASN A 68 14.23 3.67 -8.84
C ASN A 68 13.61 3.62 -10.24
N LEU A 69 13.07 4.74 -10.75
CA LEU A 69 12.33 4.76 -12.03
C LEU A 69 13.25 4.91 -13.26
N GLU A 70 14.51 5.31 -13.06
CA GLU A 70 15.51 5.50 -14.12
C GLU A 70 16.00 4.18 -14.72
N SER A 71 16.27 4.15 -16.02
CA SER A 71 16.76 2.94 -16.71
C SER A 71 18.06 2.41 -16.12
N VAL A 72 18.99 3.28 -15.71
CA VAL A 72 20.33 2.95 -15.19
C VAL A 72 20.28 2.01 -13.97
N ASN A 73 19.21 2.08 -13.16
CA ASN A 73 19.05 1.30 -11.94
C ASN A 73 18.28 -0.02 -12.13
N TYR A 74 18.12 -0.52 -13.37
CA TYR A 74 17.33 -1.74 -13.64
C TYR A 74 17.88 -2.99 -12.93
N ASN A 75 19.20 -3.13 -12.82
CA ASN A 75 19.83 -4.27 -12.12
C ASN A 75 19.45 -4.32 -10.63
N GLU A 76 19.40 -3.15 -9.98
CA GLU A 76 18.96 -3.05 -8.59
C GLU A 76 17.48 -3.42 -8.45
N ARG A 77 16.64 -2.96 -9.39
CA ARG A 77 15.22 -3.33 -9.39
C ARG A 77 15.03 -4.83 -9.59
N LEU A 78 15.73 -5.46 -10.54
CA LEU A 78 15.65 -6.91 -10.72
C LEU A 78 16.11 -7.68 -9.48
N LYS A 79 17.17 -7.23 -8.80
CA LYS A 79 17.62 -7.80 -7.53
C LYS A 79 16.54 -7.66 -6.44
N ALA A 80 15.92 -6.49 -6.33
CA ALA A 80 14.82 -6.24 -5.40
C ALA A 80 13.59 -7.13 -5.71
N LEU A 81 13.27 -7.32 -6.99
CA LEU A 81 12.18 -8.20 -7.44
C LEU A 81 12.45 -9.66 -7.08
N ARG A 82 13.68 -10.16 -7.29
CA ARG A 82 14.07 -11.52 -6.91
C ARG A 82 13.93 -11.73 -5.40
N LEU A 83 14.47 -10.82 -4.59
CA LEU A 83 14.34 -10.89 -3.13
C LEU A 83 12.87 -10.88 -2.70
N LEU A 84 12.07 -10.00 -3.30
CA LEU A 84 10.63 -9.93 -3.03
C LEU A 84 9.92 -11.24 -3.42
N ALA A 85 10.17 -11.76 -4.62
CA ALA A 85 9.57 -13.00 -5.11
C ALA A 85 9.95 -14.18 -4.20
N GLU A 86 11.21 -14.27 -3.78
CA GLU A 86 11.65 -15.34 -2.89
C GLU A 86 11.00 -15.26 -1.50
N HIS A 87 10.88 -14.05 -0.95
CA HIS A 87 10.23 -13.83 0.33
C HIS A 87 8.72 -14.08 0.29
N ILE A 88 8.07 -13.91 -0.85
CA ILE A 88 6.62 -14.02 -0.95
C ILE A 88 6.22 -15.45 -1.39
N ILE A 89 6.86 -16.01 -2.42
CA ILE A 89 6.46 -17.27 -3.08
C ILE A 89 6.94 -18.51 -2.29
N TYR A 90 8.18 -18.55 -1.79
CA TYR A 90 8.77 -19.78 -1.21
C TYR A 90 8.46 -20.06 0.27
N SER A 91 7.30 -19.60 0.74
CA SER A 91 6.82 -19.83 2.10
C SER A 91 6.17 -21.22 2.25
N ARG A 92 7.00 -22.27 2.41
CA ARG A 92 6.59 -23.69 2.51
C ARG A 92 5.51 -24.02 3.57
N SER A 93 5.16 -23.11 4.47
CA SER A 93 4.12 -23.31 5.49
C SER A 93 2.72 -22.82 5.11
N LEU A 94 2.54 -22.17 3.95
CA LEU A 94 1.24 -21.59 3.57
C LEU A 94 0.40 -22.59 2.77
N LYS A 95 -0.92 -22.60 3.03
CA LYS A 95 -1.89 -23.42 2.28
C LYS A 95 -2.24 -22.85 0.90
N MET A 96 -2.06 -21.54 0.69
CA MET A 96 -2.35 -20.83 -0.56
C MET A 96 -1.20 -19.87 -0.91
N PRO A 97 0.03 -20.38 -1.18
CA PRO A 97 1.21 -19.53 -1.34
C PRO A 97 1.08 -18.54 -2.51
N LEU A 98 0.57 -18.97 -3.68
CA LEU A 98 0.52 -18.12 -4.87
C LEU A 98 -0.52 -16.99 -4.73
N ASN A 99 -1.71 -17.29 -4.20
CA ASN A 99 -2.72 -16.26 -3.96
C ASN A 99 -2.35 -15.37 -2.77
N THR A 100 -1.70 -15.90 -1.74
CA THR A 100 -1.14 -15.07 -0.64
C THR A 100 -0.14 -14.07 -1.21
N ALA A 101 0.70 -14.51 -2.15
CA ALA A 101 1.67 -13.66 -2.80
C ALA A 101 1.04 -12.45 -3.51
N ARG A 102 0.04 -12.74 -4.33
CA ARG A 102 -0.69 -11.75 -5.11
C ARG A 102 -1.44 -10.77 -4.21
N VAL A 103 -2.06 -11.25 -3.13
CA VAL A 103 -2.71 -10.40 -2.12
C VAL A 103 -1.71 -9.51 -1.38
N GLN A 104 -0.55 -10.03 -0.99
CA GLN A 104 0.49 -9.25 -0.30
C GLN A 104 1.04 -8.12 -1.17
N LEU A 105 1.27 -8.39 -2.46
CA LEU A 105 1.69 -7.37 -3.42
C LEU A 105 0.61 -6.31 -3.66
N ALA A 106 -0.66 -6.72 -3.80
CA ALA A 106 -1.77 -5.79 -3.92
C ALA A 106 -1.92 -4.89 -2.69
N LEU A 107 -1.79 -5.47 -1.50
CA LEU A 107 -1.79 -4.72 -0.24
C LEU A 107 -0.64 -3.72 -0.19
N MET A 108 0.57 -4.16 -0.55
CA MET A 108 1.75 -3.29 -0.55
C MET A 108 1.61 -2.12 -1.52
N LYS A 109 1.11 -2.40 -2.73
CA LYS A 109 0.77 -1.39 -3.73
C LYS A 109 -0.20 -0.36 -3.17
N GLU A 110 -1.28 -0.81 -2.52
CA GLU A 110 -2.24 0.10 -1.92
C GLU A 110 -1.68 0.84 -0.68
N VAL A 111 -0.76 0.26 0.10
CA VAL A 111 -0.08 0.96 1.22
C VAL A 111 0.70 2.17 0.71
N ILE A 112 1.41 2.03 -0.41
CA ILE A 112 2.13 3.14 -1.05
C ILE A 112 1.14 4.12 -1.70
N LYS A 113 0.15 3.63 -2.45
CA LYS A 113 -0.85 4.47 -3.13
C LYS A 113 -1.64 5.33 -2.14
N ASN A 114 -1.92 4.82 -0.94
CA ASN A 114 -2.69 5.51 0.09
C ASN A 114 -1.79 6.09 1.20
N ARG A 115 -0.53 6.45 0.92
CA ARG A 115 0.38 7.05 1.91
C ARG A 115 -0.23 8.27 2.62
N ASP A 116 -1.01 9.03 1.85
CA ASP A 116 -1.66 10.27 2.23
C ASP A 116 -2.92 10.06 3.07
N ASN A 117 -3.51 8.84 3.06
CA ASN A 117 -4.66 8.50 3.88
C ASN A 117 -4.24 7.63 5.06
N LYS A 118 -3.96 8.28 6.20
CA LYS A 118 -3.49 7.62 7.43
C LYS A 118 -4.33 6.43 7.85
N ARG A 119 -5.66 6.56 7.82
CA ARG A 119 -6.57 5.50 8.26
C ARG A 119 -6.47 4.29 7.31
N ILE A 120 -6.67 4.51 6.02
CA ILE A 120 -6.63 3.43 5.02
C ILE A 120 -5.25 2.76 5.01
N GLN A 121 -4.16 3.52 5.11
CA GLN A 121 -2.81 2.96 5.16
C GLN A 121 -2.62 2.03 6.37
N LEU A 122 -3.12 2.40 7.56
CA LEU A 122 -3.07 1.53 8.74
C LEU A 122 -3.93 0.26 8.58
N GLU A 123 -5.11 0.37 7.96
CA GLU A 123 -5.94 -0.80 7.64
C GLU A 123 -5.22 -1.77 6.71
N LEU A 124 -4.59 -1.25 5.65
CA LEU A 124 -3.84 -2.05 4.69
C LEU A 124 -2.60 -2.71 5.31
N MET A 125 -1.91 -2.01 6.20
CA MET A 125 -0.77 -2.57 6.94
C MET A 125 -1.19 -3.64 7.95
N HIS A 126 -2.36 -3.47 8.59
CA HIS A 126 -2.97 -4.51 9.40
C HIS A 126 -3.31 -5.73 8.53
N ASP A 127 -4.02 -5.53 7.43
CA ASP A 127 -4.41 -6.57 6.48
C ASP A 127 -3.18 -7.31 5.93
N PHE A 128 -2.07 -6.62 5.65
CA PHE A 128 -0.80 -7.22 5.25
C PHE A 128 -0.26 -8.17 6.31
N SER A 129 -0.31 -7.76 7.59
CA SER A 129 0.11 -8.60 8.70
C SER A 129 -0.78 -9.85 8.82
N VAL A 130 -2.09 -9.71 8.64
CA VAL A 130 -3.05 -10.83 8.68
C VAL A 130 -2.88 -11.77 7.48
N SER A 131 -2.63 -11.23 6.28
CA SER A 131 -2.42 -12.02 5.06
C SER A 131 -1.16 -12.89 5.13
N SER A 132 -0.17 -12.50 5.93
CA SER A 132 1.10 -13.22 6.08
C SER A 132 0.96 -14.64 6.63
N PHE A 133 -0.16 -14.95 7.27
CA PHE A 133 -0.47 -16.29 7.74
C PHE A 133 -1.09 -17.20 6.66
N GLY A 134 -1.43 -16.68 5.47
CA GLY A 134 -1.91 -17.47 4.33
C GLY A 134 -3.17 -18.30 4.57
N HIS A 135 -4.05 -17.88 5.48
CA HIS A 135 -5.26 -18.62 5.81
C HIS A 135 -6.27 -18.55 4.65
N PRO A 136 -6.75 -19.68 4.10
CA PRO A 136 -7.56 -19.68 2.87
C PRO A 136 -8.79 -18.76 2.90
N ARG A 137 -9.53 -18.75 4.01
CA ARG A 137 -10.72 -17.89 4.19
C ARG A 137 -10.35 -16.40 4.13
N VAL A 138 -9.24 -16.02 4.76
CA VAL A 138 -8.73 -14.65 4.79
C VAL A 138 -8.25 -14.23 3.40
N ILE A 139 -7.47 -15.08 2.74
CA ILE A 139 -6.92 -14.78 1.41
C ILE A 139 -8.05 -14.61 0.39
N ARG A 140 -9.04 -15.51 0.35
CA ARG A 140 -10.22 -15.36 -0.53
C ARG A 140 -11.01 -14.08 -0.27
N ARG A 141 -11.17 -13.70 1.00
CA ARG A 141 -11.79 -12.43 1.36
C ARG A 141 -11.00 -11.25 0.80
N PHE A 142 -9.67 -11.26 0.89
CA PHE A 142 -8.83 -10.22 0.32
C PHE A 142 -8.80 -10.22 -1.21
N LEU A 143 -8.77 -11.39 -1.85
CA LEU A 143 -8.92 -11.51 -3.31
C LEU A 143 -10.20 -10.81 -3.76
N LYS A 144 -11.33 -11.06 -3.10
CA LYS A 144 -12.59 -10.36 -3.37
C LYS A 144 -12.51 -8.86 -3.06
N LYS A 145 -11.91 -8.45 -1.94
CA LYS A 145 -11.75 -7.04 -1.52
C LYS A 145 -10.95 -6.23 -2.55
N PHE A 146 -9.93 -6.83 -3.14
CA PHE A 146 -9.03 -6.19 -4.11
C PHE A 146 -9.38 -6.45 -5.57
N ASP A 147 -10.51 -7.13 -5.82
CA ASP A 147 -10.97 -7.45 -7.18
C ASP A 147 -9.97 -8.33 -7.97
N ILE A 148 -9.42 -9.32 -7.28
CA ILE A 148 -8.39 -10.24 -7.78
C ILE A 148 -9.00 -11.63 -7.96
N ILE A 149 -8.78 -12.24 -9.14
CA ILE A 149 -9.20 -13.62 -9.42
C ILE A 149 -8.39 -14.61 -8.56
N GLU A 150 -8.99 -15.65 -7.99
CA GLU A 150 -8.24 -16.77 -7.39
C GLU A 150 -7.64 -17.60 -8.52
N VAL A 151 -6.33 -17.86 -8.44
CA VAL A 151 -5.63 -18.79 -9.35
C VAL A 151 -5.49 -20.16 -8.67
N PRO A 152 -5.43 -21.28 -9.42
CA PRO A 152 -5.19 -22.60 -8.83
C PRO A 152 -3.85 -22.66 -8.06
N GLU A 153 -3.83 -23.37 -6.93
CA GLU A 153 -2.64 -23.62 -6.12
C GLU A 153 -2.03 -25.00 -6.45
N THR A 154 -1.70 -25.25 -7.72
CA THR A 154 -1.15 -26.54 -8.18
C THR A 154 0.35 -26.69 -7.91
N GLY A 155 1.04 -25.58 -7.64
CA GLY A 155 2.50 -25.51 -7.54
C GLY A 155 3.19 -25.09 -8.84
N ASP A 156 2.45 -24.99 -9.95
CA ASP A 156 2.96 -24.54 -11.25
C ASP A 156 3.14 -23.01 -11.30
N GLU A 157 3.96 -22.55 -12.23
CA GLU A 157 4.10 -21.12 -12.52
C GLU A 157 2.83 -20.57 -13.20
N LEU A 158 2.58 -19.26 -13.04
CA LEU A 158 1.36 -18.61 -13.52
C LEU A 158 1.15 -18.79 -15.04
N LYS A 159 2.23 -18.79 -15.82
CA LYS A 159 2.25 -19.01 -17.28
C LYS A 159 1.69 -20.39 -17.67
N ASP A 160 1.84 -21.39 -16.82
CA ASP A 160 1.42 -22.77 -17.08
C ASP A 160 -0.04 -23.02 -16.65
N LEU A 161 -0.58 -22.14 -15.78
CA LEU A 161 -1.96 -22.21 -15.31
C LEU A 161 -2.99 -21.77 -16.36
N LYS A 162 -2.57 -21.21 -17.49
CA LYS A 162 -3.45 -20.71 -18.58
C LYS A 162 -4.61 -19.85 -18.04
N MET A 163 -4.25 -18.77 -17.36
CA MET A 163 -5.19 -17.85 -16.69
C MET A 163 -5.45 -16.62 -17.55
N GLY A 164 -5.25 -15.40 -17.04
CA GLY A 164 -5.50 -14.20 -17.82
C GLY A 164 -4.44 -13.95 -18.89
N TRP A 165 -4.74 -13.07 -19.85
CA TRP A 165 -3.78 -12.60 -20.85
C TRP A 165 -4.02 -11.13 -21.20
N ASP A 166 -3.03 -10.49 -21.82
CA ASP A 166 -3.20 -9.26 -22.57
C ASP A 166 -2.16 -9.17 -23.69
N PHE A 167 -2.56 -8.88 -24.92
CA PHE A 167 -1.69 -8.96 -26.08
C PHE A 167 -1.31 -7.61 -26.69
N HIS A 168 -1.64 -6.52 -25.99
CA HIS A 168 -1.27 -5.16 -26.39
C HIS A 168 -1.25 -4.25 -25.15
N VAL A 169 -0.07 -4.09 -24.56
CA VAL A 169 0.17 -3.17 -23.43
C VAL A 169 1.47 -2.40 -23.60
N HIS A 170 1.59 -1.28 -22.89
CA HIS A 170 2.78 -0.44 -22.91
C HIS A 170 3.41 -0.26 -21.53
N ASP A 171 4.74 -0.15 -21.51
CA ASP A 171 5.50 0.35 -20.37
C ASP A 171 5.94 1.82 -20.56
N ASN A 172 6.67 2.37 -19.60
CA ASN A 172 7.11 3.77 -19.62
C ASN A 172 8.17 4.10 -20.67
N THR A 173 8.73 3.11 -21.38
CA THR A 173 9.67 3.34 -22.49
C THR A 173 8.97 3.45 -23.85
N SER A 174 7.63 3.39 -23.87
CA SER A 174 6.78 3.61 -25.04
C SER A 174 5.64 4.58 -24.68
N TYR A 175 4.38 4.17 -24.85
CA TYR A 175 3.22 5.00 -24.54
C TYR A 175 2.70 4.83 -23.11
N GLY A 176 3.23 3.87 -22.34
CA GLY A 176 2.75 3.51 -21.02
C GLY A 176 3.27 4.44 -19.92
N ARG A 177 2.78 4.21 -18.70
CA ARG A 177 3.18 4.96 -17.48
C ARG A 177 4.11 4.16 -16.58
N LYS A 178 3.91 2.85 -16.51
CA LYS A 178 4.54 1.98 -15.51
C LYS A 178 5.88 1.49 -16.01
N THR A 179 6.86 1.36 -15.11
CA THR A 179 8.12 0.69 -15.44
C THR A 179 7.88 -0.77 -15.85
N PRO A 180 8.81 -1.41 -16.58
CA PRO A 180 8.70 -2.82 -16.94
C PRO A 180 8.31 -3.74 -15.77
N ILE A 181 8.97 -3.59 -14.60
CA ILE A 181 8.66 -4.41 -13.42
C ILE A 181 7.30 -4.06 -12.82
N GLN A 182 6.92 -2.79 -12.76
CA GLN A 182 5.59 -2.40 -12.26
C GLN A 182 4.47 -2.99 -13.12
N LEU A 183 4.65 -3.03 -14.43
CA LEU A 183 3.74 -3.66 -15.36
C LEU A 183 3.60 -5.16 -15.09
N ILE A 184 4.71 -5.88 -14.91
CA ILE A 184 4.71 -7.32 -14.61
C ILE A 184 4.14 -7.62 -13.21
N ILE A 185 4.41 -6.80 -12.20
CA ILE A 185 3.80 -6.94 -10.86
C ILE A 185 2.28 -6.79 -10.95
N ASP A 186 1.79 -5.81 -11.71
CA ASP A 186 0.37 -5.62 -11.91
C ASP A 186 -0.28 -6.81 -12.64
N ALA A 187 0.43 -7.40 -13.60
CA ALA A 187 0.00 -8.61 -14.31
C ALA A 187 -0.07 -9.80 -13.35
N PHE A 188 0.94 -9.98 -12.51
CA PHE A 188 1.00 -11.02 -11.49
C PHE A 188 -0.14 -10.91 -10.49
N ILE A 189 -0.37 -9.70 -9.95
CA ILE A 189 -1.50 -9.42 -9.04
C ILE A 189 -2.81 -9.81 -9.71
N LYS A 190 -3.04 -9.41 -10.98
CA LYS A 190 -4.26 -9.76 -11.72
C LYS A 190 -4.40 -11.23 -12.10
N GLY A 191 -3.33 -12.02 -12.03
CA GLY A 191 -3.35 -13.43 -12.45
C GLY A 191 -3.24 -13.58 -13.97
N ILE A 192 -2.59 -12.62 -14.62
CA ILE A 192 -2.26 -12.66 -16.04
C ILE A 192 -1.07 -13.61 -16.23
N SER A 193 -1.30 -14.65 -17.03
CA SER A 193 -0.33 -15.70 -17.38
C SER A 193 0.50 -15.37 -18.61
N GLU A 194 -0.02 -14.53 -19.52
CA GLU A 194 0.67 -14.15 -20.75
C GLU A 194 0.47 -12.66 -21.09
N LEU A 195 1.55 -11.98 -21.45
CA LEU A 195 1.57 -10.56 -21.77
C LEU A 195 2.35 -10.30 -23.06
N THR A 196 1.86 -9.43 -23.95
CA THR A 196 2.67 -8.88 -25.06
C THR A 196 2.87 -7.39 -24.84
N VAL A 197 4.12 -6.97 -24.70
CA VAL A 197 4.49 -5.57 -24.45
C VAL A 197 5.01 -4.95 -25.73
N ALA A 198 4.40 -3.83 -26.12
CA ALA A 198 4.68 -3.09 -27.33
C ALA A 198 5.64 -1.92 -27.05
N TYR A 199 6.71 -1.87 -27.83
CA TYR A 199 7.74 -0.83 -27.81
C TYR A 199 7.71 -0.04 -29.12
N THR A 200 8.10 1.23 -29.09
CA THR A 200 8.22 2.03 -30.32
C THR A 200 9.55 1.80 -31.03
N ASN A 201 10.56 1.28 -30.33
CA ASN A 201 11.90 1.03 -30.85
C ASN A 201 12.59 -0.10 -30.04
N LEU A 202 13.55 -0.79 -30.65
CA LEU A 202 14.35 -1.87 -30.05
C LEU A 202 15.61 -1.38 -29.34
N ASP A 203 15.99 -0.10 -29.48
CA ASP A 203 17.16 0.48 -28.81
C ASP A 203 17.02 0.57 -27.27
N HIS A 204 15.89 0.13 -26.72
CA HIS A 204 15.62 0.01 -25.29
C HIS A 204 16.01 -1.37 -24.74
N GLU A 205 17.19 -1.89 -25.10
CA GLU A 205 17.64 -3.25 -24.74
C GLU A 205 17.55 -3.53 -23.23
N GLU A 206 17.87 -2.55 -22.39
CA GLU A 206 17.80 -2.67 -20.93
C GLU A 206 16.37 -2.89 -20.43
N ALA A 207 15.39 -2.13 -20.93
CA ALA A 207 14.00 -2.25 -20.55
C ALA A 207 13.39 -3.58 -21.03
N ILE A 208 13.74 -4.02 -22.24
CA ILE A 208 13.31 -5.31 -22.78
C ILE A 208 13.92 -6.47 -21.98
N ASN A 209 15.21 -6.39 -21.63
CA ASN A 209 15.84 -7.39 -20.77
C ASN A 209 15.20 -7.41 -19.38
N GLU A 210 14.91 -6.25 -18.82
CA GLU A 210 14.23 -6.12 -17.53
C GLU A 210 12.86 -6.78 -17.55
N ILE A 211 12.04 -6.53 -18.58
CA ILE A 211 10.68 -7.11 -18.65
C ILE A 211 10.70 -8.62 -18.82
N LEU A 212 11.63 -9.16 -19.63
CA LEU A 212 11.79 -10.59 -19.85
C LEU A 212 12.29 -11.31 -18.59
N GLU A 213 13.23 -10.73 -17.85
CA GLU A 213 13.69 -11.27 -16.56
C GLU A 213 12.61 -11.16 -15.49
N ALA A 214 11.87 -10.05 -15.43
CA ALA A 214 10.76 -9.89 -14.49
C ALA A 214 9.65 -10.92 -14.73
N GLY A 215 9.27 -11.13 -16.00
CA GLY A 215 8.34 -12.19 -16.41
C GLY A 215 8.82 -13.57 -15.97
N LYS A 216 10.11 -13.86 -16.14
CA LYS A 216 10.72 -15.11 -15.65
C LYS A 216 10.65 -15.25 -14.13
N ILE A 217 10.94 -14.20 -13.36
CA ILE A 217 10.96 -14.24 -11.89
C ILE A 217 9.56 -14.50 -11.31
N LEU A 218 8.52 -13.88 -11.88
CA LEU A 218 7.14 -14.00 -11.42
C LEU A 218 6.34 -15.09 -12.15
N GLY A 219 6.98 -15.83 -13.07
CA GLY A 219 6.36 -16.94 -13.80
C GLY A 219 5.29 -16.50 -14.80
N ILE A 220 5.43 -15.35 -15.44
CA ILE A 220 4.52 -14.82 -16.48
C ILE A 220 5.20 -14.93 -17.84
N LYS A 221 4.51 -15.42 -18.87
CA LYS A 221 5.04 -15.46 -20.23
C LYS A 221 4.97 -14.06 -20.85
N VAL A 222 6.11 -13.49 -21.20
CA VAL A 222 6.18 -12.15 -21.80
C VAL A 222 6.66 -12.23 -23.24
N ASN A 223 5.91 -11.65 -24.17
CA ASN A 223 6.27 -11.49 -25.58
C ASN A 223 6.58 -10.00 -25.86
N ILE A 224 7.42 -9.74 -26.85
CA ILE A 224 7.85 -8.40 -27.23
C ILE A 224 7.27 -8.07 -28.61
N ALA A 225 6.73 -6.88 -28.77
CA ALA A 225 6.25 -6.36 -30.05
C ALA A 225 6.81 -4.97 -30.32
N ILE A 226 6.90 -4.60 -31.60
CA ILE A 226 7.25 -3.26 -32.05
C ILE A 226 6.00 -2.63 -32.64
N GLU A 227 5.62 -1.46 -32.14
CA GLU A 227 4.51 -0.69 -32.69
C GLU A 227 5.00 0.33 -33.71
N PHE A 228 4.34 0.37 -34.85
CA PHE A 228 4.60 1.31 -35.93
C PHE A 228 3.30 1.64 -36.66
N SER A 229 3.29 2.70 -37.47
CA SER A 229 2.17 3.02 -38.36
C SER A 229 2.63 3.11 -39.80
N ALA A 230 1.71 2.94 -40.74
CA ALA A 230 1.93 3.15 -42.17
C ALA A 230 0.76 3.96 -42.75
N ILE A 231 1.04 4.79 -43.76
CA ILE A 231 0.00 5.51 -44.51
C ILE A 231 -0.43 4.65 -45.69
N ILE A 232 -1.70 4.26 -45.71
CA ILE A 232 -2.28 3.39 -46.73
C ILE A 232 -3.59 4.02 -47.18
N ASN A 233 -3.72 4.24 -48.50
CA ASN A 233 -4.88 4.90 -49.10
C ASN A 233 -5.23 6.26 -48.45
N GLY A 234 -4.21 7.02 -48.03
CA GLY A 234 -4.37 8.33 -47.38
C GLY A 234 -4.72 8.28 -45.88
N PHE A 235 -4.99 7.10 -45.33
CA PHE A 235 -5.26 6.90 -43.90
C PHE A 235 -4.03 6.35 -43.18
N ARG A 236 -3.86 6.68 -41.90
CA ARG A 236 -2.83 6.08 -41.04
C ARG A 236 -3.41 4.85 -40.36
N PHE A 237 -2.75 3.71 -40.53
CA PHE A 237 -3.07 2.47 -39.81
C PHE A 237 -1.91 2.07 -38.90
N HIS A 238 -2.25 1.49 -37.76
CA HIS A 238 -1.31 1.07 -36.73
C HIS A 238 -1.10 -0.44 -36.75
N PHE A 239 0.14 -0.87 -36.51
CA PHE A 239 0.52 -2.27 -36.55
C PHE A 239 1.44 -2.61 -35.39
N LEU A 240 1.32 -3.86 -34.92
CA LEU A 240 2.32 -4.50 -34.08
C LEU A 240 3.06 -5.56 -34.88
N TYR A 241 4.37 -5.43 -34.94
CA TYR A 241 5.24 -6.52 -35.30
C TYR A 241 5.61 -7.33 -34.05
N VAL A 242 4.95 -8.47 -33.85
CA VAL A 242 5.17 -9.38 -32.71
C VAL A 242 6.38 -10.26 -33.00
N LEU A 243 7.42 -10.12 -32.19
CA LEU A 243 8.68 -10.83 -32.34
C LEU A 243 8.55 -12.34 -32.02
N PRO A 244 9.34 -13.20 -32.68
CA PRO A 244 9.29 -14.65 -32.50
C PRO A 244 9.80 -15.12 -31.14
N GLY A 245 9.10 -16.04 -30.46
CA GLY A 245 9.68 -17.08 -29.59
C GLY A 245 10.66 -16.70 -28.45
N PHE A 246 10.82 -15.42 -28.08
CA PHE A 246 11.78 -14.96 -27.07
C PHE A 246 11.24 -15.01 -25.65
N SER A 247 10.05 -15.58 -25.43
CA SER A 247 9.35 -15.44 -24.16
C SER A 247 10.21 -15.89 -22.97
N ASN A 248 10.48 -14.94 -22.08
CA ASN A 248 11.29 -15.12 -20.87
C ASN A 248 12.74 -15.60 -21.13
N LYS A 249 13.30 -15.35 -22.33
CA LYS A 249 14.64 -15.78 -22.78
C LYS A 249 15.48 -14.58 -23.25
N PRO A 250 15.95 -13.71 -22.35
CA PRO A 250 16.68 -12.48 -22.71
C PRO A 250 17.98 -12.77 -23.48
N LYS A 251 18.69 -13.86 -23.16
CA LYS A 251 19.88 -14.29 -23.93
C LYS A 251 19.56 -14.60 -25.40
N LYS A 252 18.38 -15.17 -25.68
CA LYS A 252 17.95 -15.43 -27.08
C LYS A 252 17.59 -14.13 -27.79
N PHE A 253 16.90 -13.22 -27.10
CA PHE A 253 16.60 -11.89 -27.62
C PHE A 253 17.87 -11.11 -27.97
N LYS A 254 18.85 -11.06 -27.06
CA LYS A 254 20.15 -10.42 -27.33
C LYS A 254 20.90 -11.04 -28.49
N LYS A 255 20.86 -12.38 -28.62
CA LYS A 255 21.44 -13.09 -29.75
C LYS A 255 20.72 -12.73 -31.06
N PHE A 256 19.39 -12.63 -31.05
CA PHE A 256 18.59 -12.21 -32.18
C PHE A 256 18.96 -10.81 -32.66
N LEU A 257 19.02 -9.82 -31.75
CA LEU A 257 19.44 -8.46 -32.11
C LEU A 257 20.82 -8.43 -32.76
N LYS A 258 21.79 -9.19 -32.22
CA LYS A 258 23.14 -9.29 -32.80
C LYS A 258 23.19 -9.98 -34.16
N GLN A 259 22.36 -11.00 -34.38
CA GLN A 259 22.38 -11.80 -35.60
C GLN A 259 21.58 -11.17 -36.76
N LYS A 260 20.67 -10.24 -36.45
CA LYS A 260 19.72 -9.66 -37.40
C LYS A 260 19.90 -8.17 -37.62
N SER A 261 21.01 -7.59 -37.15
CA SER A 261 21.30 -6.14 -37.30
C SER A 261 21.25 -5.66 -38.75
N ASP A 262 21.70 -6.47 -39.70
CA ASP A 262 21.74 -6.08 -41.12
C ASP A 262 20.35 -6.13 -41.78
N ASP A 263 19.60 -7.22 -41.57
CA ASP A 263 18.22 -7.37 -42.07
C ASP A 263 17.30 -6.25 -41.53
N TYR A 264 17.53 -5.80 -40.29
CA TYR A 264 16.70 -4.82 -39.59
C TYR A 264 17.18 -3.38 -39.76
N LYS A 265 18.34 -3.15 -40.39
CA LYS A 265 19.02 -1.85 -40.40
C LYS A 265 18.14 -0.72 -40.96
N HIS A 266 17.42 -0.99 -42.05
CA HIS A 266 16.53 0.00 -42.65
C HIS A 266 15.35 0.32 -41.73
N PHE A 267 14.67 -0.72 -41.25
CA PHE A 267 13.53 -0.56 -40.36
C PHE A 267 13.90 0.15 -39.05
N LEU A 268 15.00 -0.23 -38.40
CA LEU A 268 15.50 0.44 -37.19
C LEU A 268 15.85 1.91 -37.44
N LYS A 269 16.40 2.24 -38.61
CA LYS A 269 16.67 3.64 -38.99
C LYS A 269 15.38 4.45 -39.08
N GLU A 270 14.33 3.91 -39.66
CA GLU A 270 13.03 4.60 -39.73
C GLU A 270 12.38 4.79 -38.35
N LEU A 271 12.55 3.80 -37.45
CA LEU A 271 12.10 3.92 -36.06
C LEU A 271 12.89 5.02 -35.32
N ASP A 272 14.21 5.10 -35.50
CA ASP A 272 15.06 6.15 -34.91
C ASP A 272 14.71 7.55 -35.45
N GLU A 273 14.48 7.69 -36.76
CA GLU A 273 14.00 8.95 -37.35
C GLU A 273 12.64 9.37 -36.79
N SER A 274 11.76 8.40 -36.55
CA SER A 274 10.46 8.63 -35.93
C SER A 274 10.56 9.06 -34.47
N ASP A 275 11.46 8.43 -33.69
CA ASP A 275 11.73 8.81 -32.31
C ASP A 275 12.29 10.23 -32.22
N LYS A 276 13.22 10.61 -33.13
CA LYS A 276 13.74 11.99 -33.22
C LYS A 276 12.64 13.03 -33.47
N LYS A 277 11.69 12.75 -34.37
CA LYS A 277 10.53 13.63 -34.62
C LYS A 277 9.65 13.74 -33.39
N ARG A 278 9.43 12.64 -32.68
CA ARG A 278 8.64 12.60 -31.44
C ARG A 278 9.29 13.42 -30.33
N ILE A 279 10.61 13.31 -30.15
CA ILE A 279 11.38 14.10 -29.15
C ILE A 279 11.26 15.60 -29.45
N LYS A 280 11.49 16.03 -30.69
CA LYS A 280 11.32 17.44 -31.10
C LYS A 280 9.93 17.98 -30.81
N THR A 281 8.92 17.13 -30.97
CA THR A 281 7.52 17.48 -30.67
C THR A 281 7.31 17.68 -29.17
N ILE A 282 7.91 16.82 -28.33
CA ILE A 282 7.87 16.94 -26.86
C ILE A 282 8.59 18.23 -26.41
N GLU A 283 9.74 18.55 -27.01
CA GLU A 283 10.47 19.81 -26.76
C GLU A 283 9.60 21.03 -27.02
N LEU A 284 8.91 21.06 -28.17
CA LEU A 284 8.01 22.15 -28.54
C LEU A 284 6.89 22.35 -27.51
N PHE A 285 6.31 21.26 -26.99
CA PHE A 285 5.27 21.34 -25.97
C PHE A 285 5.78 21.88 -24.64
N ILE A 286 6.99 21.49 -24.24
CA ILE A 286 7.64 22.01 -23.04
C ILE A 286 7.93 23.51 -23.18
N ASP A 287 8.45 23.94 -24.33
CA ASP A 287 8.72 25.35 -24.61
C ASP A 287 7.44 26.19 -24.59
N ASN A 288 6.35 25.67 -25.17
CA ASN A 288 5.06 26.34 -25.13
C ASN A 288 4.55 26.48 -23.69
N PHE A 289 4.64 25.40 -22.88
CA PHE A 289 4.26 25.43 -21.46
C PHE A 289 5.06 26.48 -20.68
N ASN A 290 6.39 26.50 -20.85
CA ASN A 290 7.28 27.43 -20.17
C ASN A 290 7.00 28.90 -20.53
N LYS A 291 6.59 29.19 -21.76
CA LYS A 291 6.28 30.56 -22.22
C LYS A 291 4.89 31.04 -21.82
N THR A 292 3.91 30.15 -21.80
CA THR A 292 2.48 30.54 -21.69
C THR A 292 1.89 30.27 -20.31
N HIS A 293 2.09 29.06 -19.76
CA HIS A 293 1.42 28.61 -18.54
C HIS A 293 2.28 28.84 -17.29
N LEU A 294 3.60 28.67 -17.40
CA LEU A 294 4.51 28.82 -16.25
C LEU A 294 4.43 30.20 -15.57
N PRO A 295 4.37 31.35 -16.30
CA PRO A 295 4.24 32.66 -15.65
C PRO A 295 2.94 32.79 -14.85
N GLN A 296 1.84 32.25 -15.36
CA GLN A 296 0.54 32.27 -14.69
C GLN A 296 0.54 31.41 -13.41
N ILE A 297 1.15 30.22 -13.47
CA ILE A 297 1.26 29.31 -12.31
C ILE A 297 2.09 29.91 -11.17
N ASN A 298 3.05 30.78 -11.50
CA ASN A 298 3.97 31.41 -10.56
C ASN A 298 3.56 32.81 -10.12
N GLU A 299 2.41 33.32 -10.54
CA GLU A 299 1.91 34.62 -10.11
C GLU A 299 1.89 34.73 -8.57
N GLY A 300 2.58 35.75 -8.04
CA GLY A 300 2.69 36.00 -6.60
C GLY A 300 3.75 35.17 -5.85
N TYR A 301 4.63 34.45 -6.54
CA TYR A 301 5.75 33.70 -5.95
C TYR A 301 7.09 34.11 -6.57
N SER A 302 8.14 34.29 -5.75
CA SER A 302 9.48 34.65 -6.21
C SER A 302 10.29 33.42 -6.67
N SER A 303 11.16 33.60 -7.67
CA SER A 303 12.01 32.54 -8.25
C SER A 303 12.88 31.81 -7.24
N ASP A 304 13.26 32.50 -6.16
CA ASP A 304 14.20 31.99 -5.15
C ASP A 304 13.48 31.25 -4.02
N SER A 305 12.14 31.14 -4.10
CA SER A 305 11.33 30.49 -3.08
C SER A 305 11.01 29.03 -3.39
N ILE A 306 10.91 28.20 -2.35
CA ILE A 306 10.41 26.81 -2.43
C ILE A 306 8.95 26.68 -2.92
N TYR A 307 8.29 27.81 -3.18
CA TYR A 307 6.93 27.92 -3.69
C TYR A 307 6.87 28.21 -5.19
N TYR A 308 8.02 28.35 -5.86
CA TYR A 308 8.12 28.63 -7.28
C TYR A 308 8.30 27.34 -8.10
N LEU A 309 7.60 27.25 -9.22
CA LEU A 309 7.81 26.19 -10.19
C LEU A 309 8.88 26.62 -11.20
N HIS A 310 10.02 25.92 -11.23
CA HIS A 310 11.05 26.19 -12.23
C HIS A 310 10.64 25.70 -13.64
N PRO A 311 11.22 26.27 -14.72
CA PRO A 311 10.98 25.82 -16.08
C PRO A 311 11.19 24.32 -16.26
N LEU A 312 10.33 23.72 -17.08
CA LEU A 312 10.49 22.33 -17.48
C LEU A 312 11.61 22.18 -18.49
N SER A 313 12.34 21.07 -18.42
CA SER A 313 13.34 20.66 -19.39
C SER A 313 13.27 19.14 -19.57
N LEU A 314 13.59 18.66 -20.77
CA LEU A 314 13.74 17.24 -21.07
C LEU A 314 15.00 16.62 -20.47
N HIS A 315 16.03 17.44 -20.26
CA HIS A 315 17.36 17.04 -19.77
C HIS A 315 17.58 17.43 -18.31
N ASP A 316 16.53 17.42 -17.51
CA ASP A 316 16.65 17.75 -16.09
C ASP A 316 17.22 16.56 -15.31
N ASP A 317 18.53 16.35 -15.48
CA ASP A 317 19.32 15.23 -14.94
C ASP A 317 19.32 15.17 -13.40
N ASN A 318 18.96 16.27 -12.73
CA ASN A 318 18.97 16.38 -11.27
C ASN A 318 17.64 15.93 -10.60
N SER A 319 16.63 15.53 -11.36
CA SER A 319 15.27 15.37 -10.84
C SER A 319 14.87 13.92 -10.46
N GLY A 320 15.65 12.91 -10.84
CA GLY A 320 15.29 11.50 -10.61
C GLY A 320 14.03 11.04 -11.37
N LEU A 321 13.56 11.82 -12.35
CA LEU A 321 12.33 11.59 -13.10
C LEU A 321 12.58 10.64 -14.29
N PRO A 322 11.62 9.78 -14.63
CA PRO A 322 11.76 8.88 -15.77
C PRO A 322 11.87 9.67 -17.07
N LYS A 323 12.78 9.22 -17.96
CA LYS A 323 12.88 9.73 -19.33
C LYS A 323 11.52 9.65 -20.03
N ILE A 324 11.20 10.70 -20.80
CA ILE A 324 9.94 10.81 -21.52
C ILE A 324 10.14 10.38 -22.98
N TYR A 325 9.28 9.46 -23.43
CA TYR A 325 9.27 8.84 -24.76
C TYR A 325 8.01 9.18 -25.56
N SER A 326 7.00 9.82 -24.94
CA SER A 326 5.77 10.23 -25.60
C SER A 326 5.16 11.47 -24.95
N ALA A 327 4.48 12.31 -25.75
CA ALA A 327 3.69 13.44 -25.27
C ALA A 327 2.60 13.01 -24.26
N ARG A 328 2.12 11.76 -24.36
CA ARG A 328 1.20 11.14 -23.37
C ARG A 328 1.77 11.12 -21.95
N GLN A 329 3.09 11.28 -21.78
CA GLN A 329 3.77 11.22 -20.49
C GLN A 329 4.14 12.62 -19.94
N LEU A 330 3.88 13.71 -20.67
CA LEU A 330 4.19 15.08 -20.22
C LEU A 330 3.52 15.45 -18.89
N GLY A 331 2.32 14.92 -18.63
CA GLY A 331 1.67 15.04 -17.32
C GLY A 331 2.47 14.42 -16.18
N GLU A 332 3.16 13.29 -16.41
CA GLU A 332 4.02 12.63 -15.41
C GLU A 332 5.35 13.38 -15.19
N LEU A 333 5.80 14.18 -16.17
CA LEU A 333 6.96 15.06 -16.03
C LEU A 333 6.64 16.27 -15.16
N LEU A 334 5.51 16.94 -15.42
CA LEU A 334 5.10 18.14 -14.69
C LEU A 334 4.54 17.83 -13.30
N TYR A 335 3.74 16.76 -13.16
CA TYR A 335 3.06 16.41 -11.92
C TYR A 335 3.95 16.39 -10.67
N PRO A 336 5.10 15.70 -10.60
CA PRO A 336 5.90 15.63 -9.37
C PRO A 336 6.45 17.00 -8.94
N LYS A 337 6.89 17.82 -9.90
CA LYS A 337 7.38 19.20 -9.66
C LYS A 337 6.25 20.10 -9.19
N LEU A 338 5.14 20.14 -9.93
CA LEU A 338 3.97 20.95 -9.62
C LEU A 338 3.33 20.53 -8.28
N ARG A 339 3.25 19.22 -8.02
CA ARG A 339 2.74 18.68 -6.76
C ARG A 339 3.59 19.13 -5.58
N LYS A 340 4.92 19.06 -5.65
CA LYS A 340 5.80 19.49 -4.56
C LYS A 340 5.64 20.98 -4.28
N VAL A 341 5.57 21.80 -5.32
CA VAL A 341 5.34 23.26 -5.20
C VAL A 341 3.99 23.56 -4.56
N ILE A 342 2.91 22.93 -5.04
CA ILE A 342 1.56 23.13 -4.48
C ILE A 342 1.46 22.55 -3.06
N GLU A 343 2.16 21.45 -2.75
CA GLU A 343 2.27 20.91 -1.38
C GLU A 343 2.91 21.92 -0.44
N ASN A 344 4.03 22.53 -0.83
CA ASN A 344 4.70 23.57 -0.06
C ASN A 344 3.77 24.78 0.15
N ARG A 345 3.10 25.25 -0.92
CA ARG A 345 2.10 26.33 -0.83
C ARG A 345 0.94 25.96 0.12
N ALA A 346 0.50 24.70 0.09
CA ALA A 346 -0.56 24.20 0.95
C ALA A 346 -0.15 24.11 2.43
N LEU A 347 1.09 23.70 2.71
CA LEU A 347 1.65 23.69 4.07
C LEU A 347 1.81 25.11 4.61
N GLN A 348 2.30 26.05 3.78
CA GLN A 348 2.44 27.46 4.14
C GLN A 348 1.10 28.08 4.50
N ILE A 349 0.07 27.95 3.64
CA ILE A 349 -1.26 28.51 3.94
C ILE A 349 -1.92 27.80 5.13
N THR A 350 -1.58 26.53 5.40
CA THR A 350 -2.02 25.83 6.62
C THR A 350 -1.41 26.45 7.87
N ALA A 351 -0.12 26.78 7.85
CA ALA A 351 0.54 27.46 8.97
C ALA A 351 -0.06 28.86 9.23
N ILE A 352 -0.34 29.62 8.16
CA ILE A 352 -1.00 30.94 8.24
C ILE A 352 -2.41 30.79 8.82
N LYS A 353 -3.19 29.82 8.31
CA LYS A 353 -4.55 29.55 8.82
C LYS A 353 -4.54 29.13 10.29
N LEU A 354 -3.66 28.20 10.70
CA LEU A 354 -3.56 27.78 12.09
C LEU A 354 -3.20 28.93 13.02
N LYS A 355 -2.30 29.82 12.56
CA LYS A 355 -1.96 31.05 13.29
C LYS A 355 -3.18 31.96 13.44
N ALA A 356 -3.93 32.21 12.37
CA ALA A 356 -5.16 33.02 12.41
C ALA A 356 -6.27 32.41 13.29
N ASP A 357 -6.48 31.09 13.22
CA ASP A 357 -7.51 30.39 14.00
C ASP A 357 -7.17 30.37 15.52
N LYS A 358 -5.88 30.29 15.88
CA LYS A 358 -5.43 30.23 17.30
C LYS A 358 -5.20 31.59 17.93
N LYS A 359 -4.85 32.58 17.10
CA LYS A 359 -4.51 33.95 17.50
C LYS A 359 -5.22 34.96 16.59
N PRO A 360 -6.57 34.95 16.57
CA PRO A 360 -7.35 35.86 15.71
C PRO A 360 -7.08 37.33 16.04
N GLU A 361 -6.61 37.65 17.26
CA GLU A 361 -6.22 39.00 17.67
C GLU A 361 -5.06 39.63 16.88
N LEU A 362 -4.31 38.83 16.11
CA LEU A 362 -3.21 39.30 15.28
C LEU A 362 -3.64 39.70 13.84
N PHE A 363 -4.91 39.54 13.49
CA PHE A 363 -5.41 39.70 12.11
C PHE A 363 -6.71 40.52 12.07
N VAL A 364 -6.92 41.23 10.97
CA VAL A 364 -8.21 41.90 10.68
C VAL A 364 -9.21 40.88 10.10
N LYS A 365 -10.52 41.10 10.28
CA LYS A 365 -11.57 40.19 9.81
C LYS A 365 -11.46 39.86 8.31
N ASP A 366 -11.22 40.87 7.47
CA ASP A 366 -11.09 40.70 6.02
C ASP A 366 -9.85 39.88 5.64
N GLU A 367 -8.76 40.00 6.41
CA GLU A 367 -7.56 39.17 6.25
C GLU A 367 -7.86 37.70 6.58
N ILE A 368 -8.61 37.44 7.65
CA ILE A 368 -9.03 36.08 8.02
C ILE A 368 -9.90 35.47 6.92
N GLU A 369 -10.81 36.23 6.34
CA GLU A 369 -11.65 35.78 5.22
C GLU A 369 -10.82 35.48 3.97
N ALA A 370 -9.88 36.36 3.61
CA ALA A 370 -8.95 36.15 2.50
C ALA A 370 -8.06 34.91 2.72
N ILE A 371 -7.55 34.70 3.94
CA ILE A 371 -6.79 33.51 4.33
C ILE A 371 -7.64 32.25 4.16
N ASN A 372 -8.90 32.26 4.61
CA ASN A 372 -9.81 31.12 4.48
C ASN A 372 -10.11 30.79 3.01
N LYS A 373 -10.35 31.80 2.18
CA LYS A 373 -10.59 31.62 0.74
C LYS A 373 -9.35 31.04 0.04
N LYS A 374 -8.17 31.63 0.27
CA LYS A 374 -6.90 31.16 -0.29
C LYS A 374 -6.53 29.76 0.21
N PHE A 375 -6.80 29.45 1.47
CA PHE A 375 -6.64 28.11 2.04
C PHE A 375 -7.48 27.08 1.29
N LEU A 376 -8.78 27.34 1.09
CA LEU A 376 -9.66 26.42 0.35
C LEU A 376 -9.24 26.26 -1.11
N GLN A 377 -8.84 27.35 -1.77
CA GLN A 377 -8.38 27.34 -3.16
C GLN A 377 -7.14 26.46 -3.33
N ILE A 378 -6.08 26.70 -2.57
CA ILE A 378 -4.82 25.93 -2.67
C ILE A 378 -5.04 24.47 -2.25
N ARG A 379 -5.86 24.22 -1.23
CA ARG A 379 -6.22 22.86 -0.81
C ARG A 379 -6.98 22.10 -1.89
N ASN A 380 -7.95 22.73 -2.54
CA ASN A 380 -8.69 22.12 -3.65
C ASN A 380 -7.76 21.87 -4.85
N GLN A 381 -6.91 22.84 -5.19
CA GLN A 381 -5.90 22.67 -6.24
C GLN A 381 -5.03 21.45 -5.96
N PHE A 382 -4.44 21.35 -4.76
CA PHE A 382 -3.63 20.19 -4.36
C PHE A 382 -4.42 18.88 -4.45
N ARG A 383 -5.65 18.88 -3.92
CA ARG A 383 -6.52 17.71 -3.84
C ARG A 383 -6.87 17.15 -5.21
N ASP A 384 -7.08 18.03 -6.17
CA ASP A 384 -7.62 17.67 -7.48
C ASP A 384 -6.51 17.50 -8.55
N LEU A 385 -5.22 17.67 -8.18
CA LEU A 385 -4.05 17.36 -9.02
C LEU A 385 -4.06 15.89 -9.45
N ASP A 386 -3.98 15.66 -10.75
CA ASP A 386 -3.86 14.34 -11.37
C ASP A 386 -3.00 14.46 -12.64
N PRO A 387 -2.05 13.54 -12.89
CA PRO A 387 -1.17 13.63 -14.06
C PRO A 387 -1.92 13.73 -15.39
N GLU A 388 -3.03 13.02 -15.55
CA GLU A 388 -3.79 13.03 -16.80
C GLU A 388 -4.57 14.33 -16.96
N LYS A 389 -5.15 14.86 -15.86
CA LYS A 389 -5.76 16.20 -15.89
C LYS A 389 -4.76 17.29 -16.23
N ILE A 390 -3.57 17.25 -15.62
CA ILE A 390 -2.48 18.19 -15.92
C ILE A 390 -2.08 18.09 -17.39
N ARG A 391 -1.99 16.86 -17.92
CA ARG A 391 -1.71 16.64 -19.33
C ARG A 391 -2.75 17.32 -20.22
N LEU A 392 -4.03 17.08 -19.94
CA LEU A 392 -5.13 17.65 -20.73
C LEU A 392 -5.22 19.17 -20.56
N GLU A 393 -4.95 19.71 -19.37
CA GLU A 393 -5.05 21.16 -19.11
C GLU A 393 -3.94 21.94 -19.82
N TYR A 394 -2.70 21.46 -19.77
CA TYR A 394 -1.54 22.22 -20.24
C TYR A 394 -0.97 21.73 -21.57
N PHE A 395 -1.39 20.55 -22.03
CA PHE A 395 -0.84 19.91 -23.22
C PHE A 395 -1.92 19.32 -24.16
N ALA A 396 -3.24 19.52 -23.98
CA ALA A 396 -4.26 18.88 -24.85
C ALA A 396 -4.25 19.37 -26.31
N SER A 397 -3.81 20.60 -26.59
CA SER A 397 -3.67 21.12 -27.95
C SER A 397 -2.61 20.38 -28.78
N ALA A 398 -1.88 19.45 -28.17
CA ALA A 398 -0.78 18.66 -28.72
C ALA A 398 -1.17 17.44 -29.56
N ASP A 399 -2.27 16.74 -29.20
CA ASP A 399 -2.51 15.39 -29.72
C ASP A 399 -3.03 15.38 -31.18
N ILE A 400 -3.45 16.55 -31.70
CA ILE A 400 -4.18 16.66 -32.97
C ILE A 400 -3.26 16.93 -34.18
N ALA A 401 -1.99 17.34 -33.98
CA ALA A 401 -1.26 18.04 -35.05
C ALA A 401 0.05 17.42 -35.59
N ILE A 402 0.63 16.33 -35.06
CA ILE A 402 2.02 15.95 -35.46
C ILE A 402 2.21 14.42 -35.63
N PRO A 403 2.91 13.94 -36.69
CA PRO A 403 2.95 12.51 -37.05
C PRO A 403 3.61 11.63 -35.99
N ALA A 404 2.87 10.62 -35.51
CA ALA A 404 3.46 9.44 -34.88
C ALA A 404 3.97 8.49 -35.97
N THR A 405 5.23 8.06 -35.83
CA THR A 405 5.90 6.89 -36.42
C THR A 405 5.29 6.36 -37.73
N SER A 406 5.72 6.83 -38.91
CA SER A 406 5.32 6.25 -40.20
C SER A 406 6.50 5.60 -40.88
N VAL A 407 6.39 4.30 -41.13
CA VAL A 407 7.34 3.55 -41.95
C VAL A 407 7.07 3.81 -43.43
N SER A 408 8.05 3.59 -44.29
CA SER A 408 7.90 3.82 -45.73
C SER A 408 7.25 2.66 -46.49
N SER A 409 7.45 1.40 -46.05
CA SER A 409 6.97 0.20 -46.72
C SER A 409 6.48 -0.86 -45.72
N LEU A 410 5.20 -1.24 -45.81
CA LEU A 410 4.64 -2.34 -45.01
C LEU A 410 5.11 -3.71 -45.52
N ASP A 411 5.30 -3.85 -46.84
CA ASP A 411 5.82 -5.07 -47.47
C ASP A 411 7.20 -5.46 -46.93
N ASP A 412 8.11 -4.49 -46.80
CA ASP A 412 9.47 -4.72 -46.30
C ASP A 412 9.46 -5.28 -44.87
N ILE A 413 8.56 -4.74 -44.04
CA ILE A 413 8.40 -5.19 -42.64
C ILE A 413 7.76 -6.57 -42.59
N PHE A 414 6.81 -6.85 -43.49
CA PHE A 414 6.21 -8.18 -43.60
C PHE A 414 7.23 -9.24 -44.01
N ASP A 415 8.07 -8.96 -45.01
CA ASP A 415 9.13 -9.87 -45.43
C ASP A 415 10.14 -10.11 -44.31
N LEU A 416 10.47 -9.06 -43.55
CA LEU A 416 11.30 -9.13 -42.36
C LEU A 416 10.66 -9.99 -41.26
N ALA A 417 9.36 -9.81 -40.99
CA ALA A 417 8.61 -10.63 -40.05
C ALA A 417 8.61 -12.10 -40.46
N LYS A 418 8.34 -12.39 -41.74
CA LYS A 418 8.34 -13.75 -42.29
C LYS A 418 9.69 -14.43 -42.18
N LYS A 419 10.79 -13.74 -42.53
CA LYS A 419 12.18 -14.23 -42.40
C LYS A 419 12.57 -14.57 -40.96
N SER A 420 11.91 -13.94 -39.98
CA SER A 420 12.21 -14.14 -38.57
C SER A 420 11.13 -14.91 -37.82
N GLU A 421 10.14 -15.49 -38.52
CA GLU A 421 9.02 -16.23 -37.90
C GLU A 421 8.17 -15.37 -36.93
N GLY A 422 8.18 -14.05 -37.10
CA GLY A 422 7.31 -13.14 -36.37
C GLY A 422 5.99 -12.89 -37.10
N ASN A 423 5.12 -12.07 -36.49
CA ASN A 423 3.75 -11.85 -36.97
C ASN A 423 3.44 -10.35 -37.05
N ILE A 424 2.75 -9.93 -38.12
CA ILE A 424 2.19 -8.58 -38.21
C ILE A 424 0.72 -8.61 -37.79
N LYS A 425 0.39 -7.78 -36.80
CA LYS A 425 -0.96 -7.59 -36.27
C LYS A 425 -1.43 -6.17 -36.60
N LEU A 426 -2.56 -6.05 -37.28
CA LEU A 426 -3.27 -4.77 -37.42
C LEU A 426 -3.93 -4.41 -36.08
N VAL A 427 -3.62 -3.25 -35.52
CA VAL A 427 -4.16 -2.76 -34.24
C VAL A 427 -4.99 -1.50 -34.47
N GLN A 428 -5.97 -1.28 -33.60
CA GLN A 428 -6.91 -0.16 -33.68
C GLN A 428 -7.53 0.07 -35.08
N PRO A 429 -7.99 -1.00 -35.78
CA PRO A 429 -8.38 -0.88 -37.19
C PRO A 429 -9.53 0.10 -37.43
N LEU A 430 -10.42 0.26 -36.44
CA LEU A 430 -11.63 1.08 -36.54
C LEU A 430 -11.38 2.58 -36.30
N GLN A 431 -10.15 3.02 -36.02
CA GLN A 431 -9.83 4.44 -35.80
C GLN A 431 -10.27 5.33 -36.99
N ASN A 432 -10.18 4.80 -38.22
CA ASN A 432 -10.59 5.50 -39.44
C ASN A 432 -12.01 5.09 -39.92
N GLY A 433 -12.77 4.37 -39.08
CA GLY A 433 -14.10 3.84 -39.41
C GLY A 433 -14.09 2.41 -39.98
N LEU A 434 -15.27 1.78 -39.98
CA LEU A 434 -15.47 0.37 -40.36
C LEU A 434 -15.11 0.07 -41.83
N GLU A 435 -15.49 0.94 -42.76
CA GLU A 435 -15.21 0.76 -44.19
C GLU A 435 -13.70 0.83 -44.49
N ALA A 436 -13.00 1.81 -43.89
CA ALA A 436 -11.56 1.94 -44.03
C ALA A 436 -10.83 0.70 -43.47
N ALA A 437 -11.27 0.17 -42.33
CA ALA A 437 -10.74 -1.04 -41.73
C ALA A 437 -10.88 -2.28 -42.63
N ILE A 438 -12.06 -2.45 -43.26
CA ILE A 438 -12.33 -3.57 -44.18
C ILE A 438 -11.47 -3.44 -45.43
N ASN A 439 -11.44 -2.26 -46.06
CA ASN A 439 -10.62 -2.02 -47.25
C ASN A 439 -9.13 -2.25 -46.97
N MET A 440 -8.63 -1.81 -45.80
CA MET A 440 -7.27 -2.07 -45.36
C MET A 440 -6.93 -3.59 -45.33
N ILE A 441 -7.83 -4.43 -44.81
CA ILE A 441 -7.65 -5.88 -44.80
C ILE A 441 -7.70 -6.46 -46.22
N LEU A 442 -8.69 -6.07 -47.03
CA LEU A 442 -8.90 -6.64 -48.37
C LEU A 442 -7.78 -6.25 -49.35
N ASP A 443 -7.20 -5.07 -49.21
CA ASP A 443 -6.12 -4.60 -50.06
C ASP A 443 -4.76 -5.17 -49.63
N ASN A 444 -4.57 -5.47 -48.33
CA ASN A 444 -3.28 -5.88 -47.75
C ASN A 444 -3.32 -7.25 -47.06
N TYR A 445 -4.25 -8.13 -47.45
CA TYR A 445 -4.51 -9.42 -46.80
C TYR A 445 -3.28 -10.34 -46.67
N ARG A 446 -2.27 -10.18 -47.53
CA ARG A 446 -1.02 -10.95 -47.48
C ARG A 446 -0.06 -10.47 -46.40
N LEU A 447 -0.15 -9.19 -46.02
CA LEU A 447 0.80 -8.50 -45.14
C LEU A 447 0.39 -8.57 -43.66
N ILE A 448 -0.82 -9.06 -43.38
CA ILE A 448 -1.40 -9.09 -42.04
C ILE A 448 -1.70 -10.54 -41.66
N THR A 449 -1.21 -10.93 -40.49
CA THR A 449 -1.46 -12.27 -39.94
C THR A 449 -2.52 -12.27 -38.84
N HIS A 450 -2.66 -11.14 -38.13
CA HIS A 450 -3.58 -10.96 -37.02
C HIS A 450 -4.29 -9.60 -37.11
N THR A 451 -5.49 -9.49 -36.55
CA THR A 451 -6.20 -8.20 -36.44
C THR A 451 -6.86 -8.06 -35.08
N GLU A 452 -6.74 -6.89 -34.45
CA GLU A 452 -7.51 -6.57 -33.26
C GLU A 452 -8.98 -6.34 -33.62
N ILE A 453 -9.83 -7.27 -33.20
CA ILE A 453 -11.27 -7.16 -33.39
C ILE A 453 -11.95 -6.38 -32.26
N PHE A 454 -11.22 -6.14 -31.17
CA PHE A 454 -11.68 -5.35 -30.03
C PHE A 454 -10.47 -4.77 -29.28
N ASN A 455 -10.47 -3.47 -29.03
CA ASN A 455 -9.49 -2.80 -28.19
C ASN A 455 -10.21 -1.97 -27.13
N ILE A 456 -9.85 -2.14 -25.85
CA ILE A 456 -10.52 -1.44 -24.76
C ILE A 456 -10.37 0.08 -24.87
N HIS A 457 -9.18 0.58 -25.21
CA HIS A 457 -8.94 2.01 -25.28
C HIS A 457 -9.77 2.68 -26.41
N ASP A 458 -9.94 1.99 -27.53
CA ASP A 458 -10.68 2.48 -28.70
C ASP A 458 -12.18 2.67 -28.41
N THR A 459 -12.72 2.00 -27.38
CA THR A 459 -14.13 2.16 -26.98
C THR A 459 -14.47 3.56 -26.46
N ILE A 460 -13.46 4.40 -26.20
CA ILE A 460 -13.66 5.81 -25.82
C ILE A 460 -14.28 6.59 -26.99
N GLU A 461 -13.83 6.33 -28.22
CA GLU A 461 -14.21 7.10 -29.42
C GLU A 461 -15.01 6.27 -30.43
N THR A 462 -14.93 4.94 -30.37
CA THR A 462 -15.57 4.00 -31.30
C THR A 462 -16.80 3.34 -30.67
N LYS A 463 -17.88 3.20 -31.45
CA LYS A 463 -19.11 2.55 -30.99
C LYS A 463 -18.94 1.04 -30.88
N GLU A 464 -19.50 0.44 -29.82
CA GLU A 464 -19.48 -1.02 -29.62
C GLU A 464 -20.08 -1.81 -30.81
N SER A 465 -21.08 -1.24 -31.49
CA SER A 465 -21.68 -1.82 -32.71
C SER A 465 -20.66 -2.08 -33.81
N ASP A 466 -19.68 -1.19 -33.97
CA ASP A 466 -18.73 -1.25 -35.07
C ASP A 466 -17.71 -2.37 -34.83
N PHE A 467 -17.34 -2.63 -33.57
CA PHE A 467 -16.55 -3.79 -33.19
C PHE A 467 -17.29 -5.11 -33.46
N ILE A 468 -18.60 -5.16 -33.16
CA ILE A 468 -19.42 -6.36 -33.43
C ILE A 468 -19.49 -6.60 -34.94
N LEU A 469 -19.76 -5.58 -35.74
CA LEU A 469 -19.81 -5.68 -37.20
C LEU A 469 -18.45 -6.09 -37.79
N PHE A 470 -17.36 -5.48 -37.33
CA PHE A 470 -16.01 -5.84 -37.76
C PHE A 470 -15.65 -7.28 -37.38
N THR A 471 -16.03 -7.72 -36.19
CA THR A 471 -15.86 -9.12 -35.74
C THR A 471 -16.62 -10.08 -36.63
N GLN A 472 -17.88 -9.76 -36.98
CA GLN A 472 -18.69 -10.56 -37.90
C GLN A 472 -18.06 -10.62 -39.28
N PHE A 473 -17.54 -9.50 -39.80
CA PHE A 473 -16.79 -9.47 -41.06
C PHE A 473 -15.57 -10.41 -41.00
N VAL A 474 -14.72 -10.30 -39.98
CA VAL A 474 -13.52 -11.16 -39.83
C VAL A 474 -13.89 -12.64 -39.71
N LYS A 475 -15.01 -12.96 -39.06
CA LYS A 475 -15.55 -14.32 -39.00
C LYS A 475 -15.96 -14.83 -40.38
N LEU A 476 -16.83 -14.09 -41.08
CA LEU A 476 -17.31 -14.47 -42.42
C LEU A 476 -16.17 -14.60 -43.43
N LEU A 477 -15.19 -13.70 -43.34
CA LEU A 477 -13.99 -13.74 -44.15
C LEU A 477 -13.19 -15.03 -43.92
N ASN A 478 -13.03 -15.43 -42.65
CA ASN A 478 -12.38 -16.68 -42.27
C ASN A 478 -13.18 -17.93 -42.64
N ASP A 479 -14.51 -17.86 -42.64
CA ASP A 479 -15.36 -18.97 -43.10
C ASP A 479 -15.23 -19.19 -44.62
N GLY A 480 -14.81 -18.16 -45.36
CA GLY A 480 -14.51 -18.25 -46.79
C GLY A 480 -15.75 -18.26 -47.69
N ASN A 481 -16.93 -17.95 -47.15
CA ASN A 481 -18.19 -17.88 -47.90
C ASN A 481 -18.35 -16.49 -48.55
N LYS A 482 -18.12 -16.42 -49.86
CA LYS A 482 -18.20 -15.18 -50.63
C LYS A 482 -19.58 -14.52 -50.55
N ASP A 483 -20.65 -15.28 -50.71
CA ASP A 483 -22.02 -14.74 -50.76
C ASP A 483 -22.41 -14.13 -49.42
N SER A 484 -22.00 -14.76 -48.31
CA SER A 484 -22.24 -14.22 -46.97
C SER A 484 -21.47 -12.93 -46.71
N VAL A 485 -20.24 -12.80 -47.22
CA VAL A 485 -19.46 -11.56 -47.10
C VAL A 485 -20.08 -10.45 -47.95
N LEU A 486 -20.51 -10.74 -49.18
CA LEU A 486 -21.17 -9.75 -50.04
C LEU A 486 -22.52 -9.27 -49.46
N ASP A 487 -23.32 -10.19 -48.92
CA ASP A 487 -24.57 -9.87 -48.22
C ASP A 487 -24.30 -8.95 -47.01
N PHE A 488 -23.30 -9.28 -46.18
CA PHE A 488 -22.88 -8.42 -45.07
C PHE A 488 -22.49 -7.01 -45.51
N LEU A 489 -21.67 -6.88 -46.55
CA LEU A 489 -21.20 -5.59 -47.04
C LEU A 489 -22.36 -4.74 -47.58
N SER A 490 -23.27 -5.36 -48.33
CA SER A 490 -24.46 -4.67 -48.88
C SER A 490 -25.41 -4.18 -47.78
N LYS A 491 -25.68 -5.02 -46.77
CA LYS A 491 -26.57 -4.68 -45.64
C LYS A 491 -26.06 -3.51 -44.80
N ASN A 492 -24.75 -3.34 -44.72
CA ASN A 492 -24.10 -2.30 -43.93
C ASN A 492 -23.65 -1.08 -44.77
N ASN A 493 -24.04 -1.02 -46.05
CA ASN A 493 -23.67 0.06 -46.99
C ASN A 493 -22.15 0.29 -47.11
N ILE A 494 -21.36 -0.78 -47.10
CA ILE A 494 -19.89 -0.72 -47.15
C ILE A 494 -19.42 -0.92 -48.60
N ASN A 495 -18.75 0.08 -49.16
CA ASN A 495 -18.22 -0.01 -50.51
C ASN A 495 -16.80 -0.59 -50.51
N ILE A 496 -16.56 -1.58 -51.37
CA ILE A 496 -15.26 -2.27 -51.45
C ILE A 496 -14.84 -2.56 -52.89
N ASN A 497 -13.53 -2.79 -53.08
CA ASN A 497 -13.02 -3.34 -54.32
C ASN A 497 -13.30 -4.87 -54.41
N HIS A 498 -14.25 -5.26 -55.26
CA HIS A 498 -14.62 -6.67 -55.47
C HIS A 498 -13.47 -7.56 -55.98
N SER A 499 -12.47 -7.00 -56.67
CA SER A 499 -11.28 -7.75 -57.12
C SER A 499 -10.39 -8.18 -55.95
N GLY A 500 -10.24 -7.31 -54.94
CA GLY A 500 -9.50 -7.59 -53.70
C GLY A 500 -10.15 -8.70 -52.87
N LEU A 501 -11.49 -8.71 -52.80
CA LEU A 501 -12.24 -9.73 -52.05
C LEU A 501 -11.97 -11.16 -52.54
N ASN A 502 -12.02 -11.42 -53.85
CA ASN A 502 -11.82 -12.77 -54.38
C ASN A 502 -10.42 -13.31 -54.02
N LYS A 503 -9.38 -12.48 -54.21
CA LYS A 503 -7.99 -12.85 -53.90
C LYS A 503 -7.79 -13.08 -52.39
N THR A 504 -8.43 -12.25 -51.57
CA THR A 504 -8.40 -12.38 -50.11
C THR A 504 -9.04 -13.69 -49.65
N LEU A 505 -10.23 -14.02 -50.16
CA LEU A 505 -10.93 -15.27 -49.83
C LEU A 505 -10.12 -16.51 -50.23
N GLU A 506 -9.44 -16.46 -51.38
CA GLU A 506 -8.55 -17.55 -51.80
C GLU A 506 -7.37 -17.72 -50.82
N TYR A 507 -6.73 -16.63 -50.42
CA TYR A 507 -5.60 -16.66 -49.49
C TYR A 507 -5.99 -17.15 -48.08
N ILE A 508 -7.15 -16.74 -47.58
CA ILE A 508 -7.64 -17.06 -46.23
C ILE A 508 -8.07 -18.53 -46.08
N LYS A 509 -8.26 -19.26 -47.17
CA LYS A 509 -8.44 -20.74 -47.11
C LYS A 509 -7.26 -21.42 -46.43
N SER A 510 -6.04 -20.97 -46.72
CA SER A 510 -4.80 -21.54 -46.16
C SER A 510 -4.18 -20.68 -45.05
N ASN A 511 -4.52 -19.39 -44.96
CA ASN A 511 -3.94 -18.45 -44.02
C ASN A 511 -5.04 -17.67 -43.29
N LYS A 512 -5.64 -18.29 -42.27
CA LYS A 512 -6.70 -17.65 -41.47
C LYS A 512 -6.20 -16.34 -40.86
N LEU A 513 -7.02 -15.30 -40.93
CA LEU A 513 -6.76 -14.03 -40.25
C LEU A 513 -7.08 -14.22 -38.76
N ILE A 514 -6.05 -14.22 -37.91
CA ILE A 514 -6.22 -14.57 -36.50
C ILE A 514 -6.75 -13.36 -35.72
N PRO A 515 -7.90 -13.48 -35.03
CA PRO A 515 -8.43 -12.39 -34.22
C PRO A 515 -7.57 -12.19 -32.97
N ALA A 516 -7.43 -10.93 -32.57
CA ALA A 516 -6.76 -10.51 -31.35
C ALA A 516 -7.63 -9.52 -30.56
N ILE A 517 -7.36 -9.40 -29.28
CA ILE A 517 -7.88 -8.33 -28.44
C ILE A 517 -6.72 -7.70 -27.67
N GLY A 518 -6.82 -6.39 -27.45
CA GLY A 518 -5.83 -5.59 -26.74
C GLY A 518 -6.51 -4.68 -25.74
N SER A 519 -5.82 -4.33 -24.66
CA SER A 519 -6.31 -3.26 -23.80
C SER A 519 -5.77 -1.88 -24.20
N ASP A 520 -4.60 -1.83 -24.87
CA ASP A 520 -3.80 -0.62 -25.06
C ASP A 520 -3.66 0.15 -23.72
N ALA A 521 -3.50 -0.60 -22.64
CA ALA A 521 -3.51 -0.04 -21.30
C ALA A 521 -2.21 0.73 -21.03
N THR A 522 -2.31 2.05 -21.11
CA THR A 522 -1.21 2.96 -20.75
C THR A 522 -1.15 3.24 -19.24
N GLY A 523 -2.22 2.93 -18.50
CA GLY A 523 -2.32 3.15 -17.06
C GLY A 523 -2.71 4.57 -16.64
N ARG A 524 -3.32 5.35 -17.55
CA ARG A 524 -3.73 6.75 -17.34
C ARG A 524 -5.24 6.98 -17.37
N SER A 525 -5.94 6.35 -18.31
CA SER A 525 -7.38 6.61 -18.53
C SER A 525 -8.24 6.09 -17.39
N THR A 526 -9.17 6.93 -16.93
CA THR A 526 -10.30 6.52 -16.06
C THR A 526 -11.55 6.18 -16.86
N LEU A 527 -11.55 6.50 -18.17
CA LEU A 527 -12.67 6.32 -19.09
C LEU A 527 -12.72 4.90 -19.67
N ALA A 528 -11.56 4.25 -19.78
CA ALA A 528 -11.43 2.88 -20.25
C ALA A 528 -10.90 1.96 -19.14
N PRO A 529 -11.40 0.71 -19.03
CA PRO A 529 -10.84 -0.29 -18.14
C PRO A 529 -9.34 -0.53 -18.34
N GLY A 530 -8.61 -0.84 -17.27
CA GLY A 530 -7.18 -1.21 -17.37
C GLY A 530 -6.89 -2.58 -18.02
N MET A 531 -5.62 -3.01 -17.98
CA MET A 531 -5.17 -4.24 -18.66
C MET A 531 -5.77 -5.56 -18.13
N GLY A 532 -5.83 -6.54 -19.03
CA GLY A 532 -6.05 -7.96 -18.75
C GLY A 532 -7.42 -8.49 -19.17
N PHE A 533 -7.44 -9.71 -19.67
CA PHE A 533 -8.63 -10.48 -20.02
C PHE A 533 -8.58 -11.86 -19.39
N VAL A 534 -9.74 -12.47 -19.15
CA VAL A 534 -9.85 -13.85 -18.69
C VAL A 534 -11.10 -14.51 -19.27
N MET A 535 -11.01 -15.80 -19.59
CA MET A 535 -12.21 -16.59 -19.90
C MET A 535 -13.01 -16.85 -18.63
N GLU A 536 -14.33 -16.62 -18.65
CA GLU A 536 -15.23 -16.84 -17.50
C GLU A 536 -15.07 -18.25 -16.91
N ASN A 537 -14.90 -19.26 -17.75
CA ASN A 537 -14.80 -20.66 -17.31
C ASN A 537 -13.54 -20.95 -16.48
N ARG A 538 -12.49 -20.11 -16.59
CA ARG A 538 -11.26 -20.19 -15.79
C ARG A 538 -11.44 -19.65 -14.37
N LEU A 539 -12.45 -18.83 -14.13
CA LEU A 539 -12.76 -18.34 -12.79
C LEU A 539 -13.42 -19.43 -11.95
N PRO A 540 -13.07 -19.53 -10.65
CA PRO A 540 -13.82 -20.37 -9.72
C PRO A 540 -15.31 -20.01 -9.76
N LYS A 541 -16.18 -21.03 -9.71
CA LYS A 541 -17.65 -20.84 -9.80
C LYS A 541 -18.17 -19.76 -8.84
N TYR A 542 -17.61 -19.68 -7.64
CA TYR A 542 -18.03 -18.71 -6.61
C TYR A 542 -17.61 -17.25 -6.93
N GLN A 543 -16.65 -17.02 -7.83
CA GLN A 543 -16.22 -15.68 -8.28
C GLN A 543 -16.89 -15.22 -9.59
N ARG A 544 -17.37 -16.14 -10.44
CA ARG A 544 -17.93 -15.82 -11.78
C ARG A 544 -18.96 -14.67 -11.72
N ASN A 545 -20.00 -14.82 -10.90
CA ASN A 545 -21.06 -13.81 -10.77
C ASN A 545 -20.58 -12.47 -10.22
N PHE A 546 -19.54 -12.46 -9.39
CA PHE A 546 -18.96 -11.22 -8.85
C PHE A 546 -18.25 -10.43 -9.96
N PHE A 547 -17.43 -11.10 -10.77
CA PHE A 547 -16.70 -10.46 -11.85
C PHE A 547 -17.62 -10.01 -12.98
N LYS A 548 -18.55 -10.85 -13.43
CA LYS A 548 -19.52 -10.51 -14.50
C LYS A 548 -20.32 -9.24 -14.21
N LYS A 549 -20.67 -8.98 -12.94
CA LYS A 549 -21.46 -7.81 -12.55
C LYS A 549 -20.64 -6.52 -12.44
N ARG A 550 -19.32 -6.62 -12.24
CA ARG A 550 -18.46 -5.48 -11.89
C ARG A 550 -17.49 -5.09 -12.99
N HIS A 551 -17.23 -6.02 -13.90
CA HIS A 551 -16.27 -5.87 -14.98
C HIS A 551 -16.99 -5.88 -16.32
N TYR A 552 -16.36 -5.25 -17.30
CA TYR A 552 -16.85 -5.26 -18.67
C TYR A 552 -16.80 -6.70 -19.22
N ASN A 553 -17.94 -7.20 -19.69
CA ASN A 553 -18.03 -8.47 -20.41
C ASN A 553 -17.95 -8.16 -21.89
N MET A 554 -17.13 -8.91 -22.61
CA MET A 554 -16.98 -8.73 -24.04
C MET A 554 -18.27 -9.10 -24.78
N PRO A 555 -18.54 -8.48 -25.94
CA PRO A 555 -19.59 -8.94 -26.84
C PRO A 555 -19.45 -10.43 -27.13
N ARG A 556 -20.59 -11.09 -27.32
CA ARG A 556 -20.63 -12.55 -27.49
C ARG A 556 -19.88 -12.97 -28.75
N GLU A 557 -20.04 -12.22 -29.84
CA GLU A 557 -19.40 -12.42 -31.12
C GLU A 557 -17.88 -12.37 -30.99
N VAL A 558 -17.36 -11.39 -30.25
CA VAL A 558 -15.94 -11.23 -29.95
C VAL A 558 -15.44 -12.44 -29.16
N SER A 559 -16.15 -12.80 -28.09
CA SER A 559 -15.77 -13.93 -27.22
C SER A 559 -15.75 -15.27 -27.95
N GLU A 560 -16.74 -15.54 -28.81
CA GLU A 560 -16.84 -16.77 -29.59
C GLU A 560 -15.74 -16.86 -30.64
N LEU A 561 -15.50 -15.79 -31.41
CA LEU A 561 -14.47 -15.79 -32.45
C LEU A 561 -13.06 -15.94 -31.85
N MET A 562 -12.80 -15.26 -30.73
CA MET A 562 -11.55 -15.42 -29.97
C MET A 562 -11.37 -16.85 -29.45
N TYR A 563 -12.43 -17.46 -28.91
CA TYR A 563 -12.35 -18.86 -28.44
C TYR A 563 -12.12 -19.84 -29.60
N GLN A 564 -12.63 -19.57 -30.79
CA GLN A 564 -12.46 -20.45 -31.95
C GLN A 564 -11.06 -20.33 -32.57
N LEU A 565 -10.64 -19.12 -32.94
CA LEU A 565 -9.47 -18.91 -33.79
C LEU A 565 -8.23 -18.39 -33.04
N ALA A 566 -8.38 -17.68 -31.92
CA ALA A 566 -7.24 -17.07 -31.24
C ALA A 566 -6.42 -18.07 -30.39
N ARG A 567 -5.11 -17.84 -30.33
CA ARG A 567 -4.16 -18.55 -29.45
C ARG A 567 -4.10 -17.88 -28.08
N VAL A 568 -5.20 -17.94 -27.34
CA VAL A 568 -5.31 -17.40 -25.97
C VAL A 568 -5.13 -18.50 -24.91
N PRO A 569 -4.71 -18.17 -23.69
CA PRO A 569 -4.76 -19.09 -22.55
C PRO A 569 -6.20 -19.54 -22.23
N LYS A 570 -6.61 -20.68 -22.80
CA LYS A 570 -7.97 -21.25 -22.63
C LYS A 570 -7.93 -22.73 -22.27
N THR A 571 -9.03 -23.21 -21.72
CA THR A 571 -9.32 -24.64 -21.50
C THR A 571 -10.60 -25.02 -22.24
N THR A 572 -10.72 -26.30 -22.60
CA THR A 572 -11.92 -26.85 -23.23
C THR A 572 -13.17 -26.57 -22.40
N LEU A 573 -14.20 -26.02 -23.03
CA LEU A 573 -15.53 -25.81 -22.44
C LEU A 573 -16.17 -27.17 -22.08
N LYS A 574 -16.92 -27.22 -20.96
CA LYS A 574 -17.61 -28.43 -20.50
C LYS A 574 -19.13 -28.23 -20.52
N GLY A 575 -19.87 -29.17 -21.11
CA GLY A 575 -21.34 -29.15 -21.10
C GLY A 575 -21.92 -27.92 -21.80
N ILE A 576 -22.76 -27.15 -21.09
CA ILE A 576 -23.49 -25.97 -21.60
C ILE A 576 -22.66 -24.67 -21.42
N GLU A 577 -21.38 -24.76 -21.04
CA GLU A 577 -20.54 -23.56 -20.89
C GLU A 577 -20.35 -22.84 -22.24
N THR A 578 -20.56 -21.52 -22.24
CA THR A 578 -20.30 -20.65 -23.40
C THR A 578 -18.93 -19.97 -23.29
N ALA A 579 -18.38 -19.59 -24.44
CA ALA A 579 -17.20 -18.73 -24.48
C ALA A 579 -17.60 -17.31 -24.07
N ASN A 580 -17.14 -16.87 -22.89
CA ASN A 580 -17.31 -15.51 -22.42
C ASN A 580 -15.97 -14.97 -21.92
N ILE A 581 -15.59 -13.77 -22.36
CA ILE A 581 -14.38 -13.07 -21.95
C ILE A 581 -14.76 -11.91 -21.04
N ILE A 582 -14.06 -11.82 -19.90
CA ILE A 582 -14.23 -10.74 -18.93
C ILE A 582 -12.94 -9.91 -18.90
N CYS A 583 -13.08 -8.58 -18.99
CA CYS A 583 -11.98 -7.65 -18.76
C CYS A 583 -11.60 -7.65 -17.27
N LEU A 584 -10.31 -7.73 -16.94
CA LEU A 584 -9.78 -7.63 -15.57
C LEU A 584 -9.43 -6.18 -15.18
N GLY A 585 -9.50 -5.27 -16.16
CA GLY A 585 -9.36 -3.84 -15.97
C GLY A 585 -10.43 -3.26 -15.07
N LYS A 586 -10.01 -2.43 -14.13
CA LYS A 586 -10.92 -1.60 -13.33
C LYS A 586 -11.06 -0.24 -13.98
N LEU A 587 -12.27 0.34 -13.98
CA LEU A 587 -12.47 1.78 -14.16
C LEU A 587 -11.91 2.49 -12.91
N ASP A 588 -10.77 3.18 -13.06
CA ASP A 588 -10.15 3.87 -11.94
C ASP A 588 -11.06 5.02 -11.48
N SER A 589 -11.47 4.98 -10.21
CA SER A 589 -12.12 6.13 -9.59
C SER A 589 -11.06 7.19 -9.31
N SER A 590 -11.21 8.41 -9.82
CA SER A 590 -10.30 9.52 -9.52
C SER A 590 -10.11 9.64 -8.01
N LYS A 591 -8.90 9.35 -7.53
CA LYS A 591 -8.55 9.47 -6.11
C LYS A 591 -8.04 10.90 -5.89
N LYS A 592 -8.52 11.52 -4.83
CA LYS A 592 -8.15 12.88 -4.40
C LYS A 592 -6.84 12.84 -3.59
N ASN A 593 -5.92 13.76 -3.82
CA ASN A 593 -4.74 13.93 -2.97
C ASN A 593 -5.16 14.45 -1.59
N LEU A 594 -4.48 14.01 -0.53
CA LEU A 594 -4.74 14.43 0.84
C LEU A 594 -3.44 14.90 1.49
N LEU A 595 -3.49 15.94 2.32
CA LEU A 595 -2.34 16.39 3.09
C LEU A 595 -2.17 15.58 4.38
N GLY A 596 -3.25 14.94 4.86
CA GLY A 596 -3.27 13.98 5.97
C GLY A 596 -3.95 14.48 7.25
N ASP A 597 -4.36 15.75 7.29
CA ASP A 597 -5.18 16.38 8.33
C ASP A 597 -6.68 16.43 7.96
N GLU A 598 -7.03 16.10 6.71
CA GLU A 598 -8.42 16.01 6.27
C GLU A 598 -9.17 14.87 7.00
N LYS A 599 -10.44 15.12 7.33
CA LYS A 599 -11.28 14.18 8.08
C LYS A 599 -12.14 13.36 7.12
N ASN A 600 -12.21 12.04 7.34
CA ASN A 600 -13.08 11.16 6.56
C ASN A 600 -14.55 11.57 6.71
N GLU A 601 -15.17 11.97 5.60
CA GLU A 601 -16.56 12.47 5.56
C GLU A 601 -17.60 11.34 5.69
N LYS A 602 -17.23 10.10 5.36
CA LYS A 602 -18.12 8.92 5.45
C LYS A 602 -18.00 8.22 6.81
N PRO A 603 -19.11 7.77 7.44
CA PRO A 603 -19.06 7.04 8.70
C PRO A 603 -18.37 5.67 8.52
N ILE A 604 -17.48 5.31 9.45
CA ILE A 604 -16.83 3.99 9.46
C ILE A 604 -17.84 2.93 9.89
N ALA A 605 -18.01 1.87 9.09
CA ALA A 605 -18.96 0.80 9.41
C ALA A 605 -18.59 0.10 10.73
N PRO A 606 -19.56 -0.26 11.60
CA PRO A 606 -19.26 -0.90 12.90
C PRO A 606 -18.44 -2.19 12.80
N MET A 607 -18.70 -3.03 11.79
CA MET A 607 -17.89 -4.24 11.56
C MET A 607 -16.43 -3.90 11.22
N GLN A 608 -16.20 -2.85 10.43
CA GLN A 608 -14.87 -2.37 10.09
C GLN A 608 -14.17 -1.75 11.32
N ALA A 609 -14.92 -1.02 12.15
CA ALA A 609 -14.41 -0.48 13.41
C ALA A 609 -13.96 -1.60 14.37
N TRP A 610 -14.73 -2.68 14.49
CA TRP A 610 -14.38 -3.86 15.29
C TRP A 610 -13.18 -4.64 14.73
N GLU A 611 -13.10 -4.79 13.41
CA GLU A 611 -11.99 -5.48 12.74
C GLU A 611 -10.64 -4.81 13.04
N TYR A 612 -10.59 -3.48 13.01
CA TYR A 612 -9.37 -2.69 13.19
C TYR A 612 -9.20 -2.09 14.60
N LEU A 613 -10.06 -2.48 15.55
CA LEU A 613 -9.98 -2.02 16.93
C LEU A 613 -8.61 -2.37 17.52
N ASN A 614 -8.05 -1.45 18.33
CA ASN A 614 -6.78 -1.71 18.99
C ASN A 614 -6.87 -3.04 19.77
N PRO A 615 -5.92 -3.98 19.55
CA PRO A 615 -5.90 -5.26 20.24
C PRO A 615 -6.00 -5.14 21.76
N VAL A 616 -5.39 -4.11 22.38
CA VAL A 616 -5.49 -3.86 23.83
C VAL A 616 -6.92 -3.58 24.26
N ILE A 617 -7.66 -2.79 23.48
CA ILE A 617 -9.07 -2.48 23.75
C ILE A 617 -9.94 -3.71 23.52
N LYS A 618 -9.71 -4.44 22.42
CA LYS A 618 -10.44 -5.67 22.13
C LYS A 618 -10.24 -6.72 23.24
N ASN A 619 -9.00 -6.85 23.72
CA ASN A 619 -8.62 -7.65 24.86
C ASN A 619 -9.33 -7.19 26.14
N PHE A 620 -9.36 -5.88 26.41
CA PHE A 620 -10.09 -5.32 27.55
C PHE A 620 -11.60 -5.63 27.48
N ILE A 621 -12.23 -5.51 26.30
CA ILE A 621 -13.63 -5.88 26.10
C ILE A 621 -13.86 -7.37 26.38
N PHE A 622 -12.96 -8.26 25.91
CA PHE A 622 -13.05 -9.68 26.23
C PHE A 622 -12.92 -9.93 27.75
N ILE A 623 -12.01 -9.24 28.43
CA ILE A 623 -11.88 -9.33 29.89
C ILE A 623 -13.20 -8.91 30.56
N LEU A 624 -13.81 -7.80 30.14
CA LEU A 624 -15.10 -7.35 30.68
C LEU A 624 -16.22 -8.37 30.44
N ILE A 625 -16.32 -8.95 29.24
CA ILE A 625 -17.34 -9.97 28.94
C ILE A 625 -17.16 -11.19 29.84
N GLY A 626 -15.92 -11.63 30.10
CA GLY A 626 -15.65 -12.69 31.07
C GLY A 626 -15.93 -12.28 32.51
N PHE A 627 -15.74 -11.00 32.87
CA PHE A 627 -15.95 -10.52 34.23
C PHE A 627 -17.43 -10.56 34.63
N VAL A 628 -18.35 -10.30 33.69
CA VAL A 628 -19.80 -10.31 33.93
C VAL A 628 -20.32 -11.59 34.61
N PRO A 629 -20.11 -12.81 34.07
CA PRO A 629 -20.58 -14.03 34.73
C PRO A 629 -19.88 -14.30 36.08
N ALA A 630 -18.62 -13.91 36.24
CA ALA A 630 -17.91 -14.06 37.51
C ALA A 630 -18.47 -13.12 38.59
N TYR A 631 -18.74 -11.87 38.22
CA TYR A 631 -19.34 -10.85 39.08
C TYR A 631 -20.70 -11.27 39.63
N TYR A 632 -21.58 -11.80 38.77
CA TYR A 632 -22.92 -12.21 39.20
C TYR A 632 -22.93 -13.38 40.20
N ILE A 633 -21.87 -14.19 40.26
CA ILE A 633 -21.83 -15.40 41.08
C ILE A 633 -20.99 -15.22 42.34
N LEU A 634 -19.87 -14.50 42.26
CA LEU A 634 -18.94 -14.32 43.38
C LEU A 634 -19.04 -12.94 44.05
N GLY A 635 -19.74 -11.99 43.42
CA GLY A 635 -19.68 -10.58 43.81
C GLY A 635 -18.39 -9.89 43.33
N TYR A 636 -18.35 -8.57 43.45
CA TYR A 636 -17.27 -7.73 42.91
C TYR A 636 -15.88 -8.07 43.49
N GLU A 637 -15.79 -8.23 44.80
CA GLU A 637 -14.52 -8.42 45.51
C GLU A 637 -13.82 -9.72 45.10
N TYR A 638 -14.56 -10.83 45.10
CA TYR A 638 -14.02 -12.12 44.73
C TYR A 638 -13.87 -12.31 43.21
N ALA A 639 -14.68 -11.64 42.38
CA ALA A 639 -14.47 -11.62 40.94
C ALA A 639 -13.20 -10.86 40.55
N LEU A 640 -12.90 -9.72 41.21
CA LEU A 640 -11.64 -9.01 41.01
C LEU A 640 -10.44 -9.85 41.44
N LEU A 641 -10.52 -10.49 42.61
CA LEU A 641 -9.47 -11.38 43.08
C LEU A 641 -9.26 -12.54 42.09
N TRP A 642 -10.34 -13.16 41.61
CA TRP A 642 -10.30 -14.21 40.59
C TRP A 642 -9.53 -13.77 39.34
N PHE A 643 -9.85 -12.59 38.82
CA PHE A 643 -9.21 -12.04 37.61
C PHE A 643 -7.77 -11.62 37.87
N ALA A 644 -7.47 -11.02 39.03
CA ALA A 644 -6.12 -10.62 39.40
C ALA A 644 -5.18 -11.83 39.44
N ILE A 645 -5.65 -12.93 40.03
CA ILE A 645 -4.89 -14.18 40.13
C ILE A 645 -4.61 -14.75 38.72
N THR A 646 -5.62 -14.91 37.86
CA THR A 646 -5.41 -15.45 36.50
C THR A 646 -4.62 -14.51 35.57
N GLY A 647 -4.80 -13.20 35.70
CA GLY A 647 -4.11 -12.21 34.90
C GLY A 647 -2.61 -12.24 35.19
N SER A 648 -2.27 -12.12 36.46
CA SER A 648 -0.88 -12.12 36.95
C SER A 648 -0.17 -13.42 36.54
N ARG A 649 -0.84 -14.57 36.68
CA ARG A 649 -0.29 -15.86 36.27
C ARG A 649 0.10 -15.93 34.79
N ASN A 650 -0.78 -15.51 33.88
CA ASN A 650 -0.48 -15.61 32.46
C ASN A 650 0.66 -14.66 32.05
N MET A 651 0.76 -13.50 32.71
CA MET A 651 1.86 -12.56 32.50
C MET A 651 3.21 -13.17 32.93
N PHE A 652 3.24 -13.88 34.06
CA PHE A 652 4.42 -14.58 34.56
C PHE A 652 4.85 -15.70 33.60
N VAL A 653 3.96 -16.63 33.28
CA VAL A 653 4.24 -17.76 32.35
C VAL A 653 4.86 -17.29 31.02
N ASP A 654 4.31 -16.26 30.40
CA ASP A 654 4.82 -15.74 29.13
C ASP A 654 6.25 -15.18 29.28
N VAL A 655 6.56 -14.56 30.43
CA VAL A 655 7.84 -13.93 30.68
C VAL A 655 8.96 -14.94 31.03
N ILE A 656 8.68 -15.99 31.82
CA ILE A 656 9.64 -17.10 32.06
C ILE A 656 9.94 -17.83 30.76
N SER A 657 8.90 -18.14 30.00
CA SER A 657 9.02 -19.00 28.83
C SER A 657 9.90 -18.37 27.74
N GLY A 658 9.97 -17.03 27.71
CA GLY A 658 10.83 -16.28 26.81
C GLY A 658 12.25 -16.03 27.32
N ASN A 659 12.47 -15.84 28.63
CA ASN A 659 13.74 -15.32 29.15
C ASN A 659 14.28 -16.05 30.41
N GLY A 660 13.72 -17.21 30.76
CA GLY A 660 14.13 -17.96 31.95
C GLY A 660 13.75 -17.30 33.27
N LEU A 661 14.31 -17.81 34.37
CA LEU A 661 13.95 -17.42 35.75
C LEU A 661 14.59 -16.10 36.21
N ASN A 662 15.47 -15.48 35.42
CA ASN A 662 16.19 -14.27 35.81
C ASN A 662 15.32 -13.00 35.63
N PRO A 663 14.91 -12.31 36.71
CA PRO A 663 14.00 -11.16 36.62
C PRO A 663 14.57 -9.92 35.90
N THR A 664 15.89 -9.85 35.77
CA THR A 664 16.62 -8.77 35.07
C THR A 664 16.42 -8.84 33.56
N GLU A 665 16.18 -10.02 33.01
CA GLU A 665 16.06 -10.28 31.57
C GLU A 665 14.62 -10.08 31.06
N TRP A 666 13.64 -10.18 31.94
CA TRP A 666 12.22 -10.08 31.62
C TRP A 666 11.81 -8.76 31.04
N ARG A 667 11.12 -8.76 29.90
CA ARG A 667 10.62 -7.53 29.29
C ARG A 667 9.11 -7.58 29.22
N TYR A 668 8.48 -6.42 29.42
CA TYR A 668 7.04 -6.24 29.23
C TYR A 668 6.58 -6.66 27.82
N GLN A 669 7.49 -6.62 26.84
CA GLN A 669 7.24 -6.99 25.45
C GLN A 669 7.05 -8.51 25.25
N ASP A 670 7.47 -9.31 26.22
CA ASP A 670 7.40 -10.77 26.15
C ASP A 670 6.05 -11.30 26.63
N ILE A 671 5.24 -10.46 27.29
CA ILE A 671 3.87 -10.77 27.71
C ILE A 671 2.95 -10.77 26.49
N ASN A 672 2.28 -11.90 26.25
CA ASN A 672 1.23 -11.99 25.25
C ASN A 672 -0.11 -11.52 25.83
N TRP A 673 -0.34 -10.21 25.77
CA TRP A 673 -1.58 -9.57 26.26
C TRP A 673 -2.86 -10.15 25.63
N GLY A 674 -2.78 -10.69 24.40
CA GLY A 674 -3.90 -11.41 23.79
C GLY A 674 -4.21 -12.73 24.49
N ASN A 675 -3.16 -13.48 24.84
CA ASN A 675 -3.27 -14.71 25.62
C ASN A 675 -3.84 -14.45 27.03
N VAL A 676 -3.34 -13.41 27.72
CA VAL A 676 -3.83 -13.00 29.05
C VAL A 676 -5.32 -12.67 28.99
N ALA A 677 -5.74 -11.82 28.04
CA ALA A 677 -7.13 -11.41 27.91
C ALA A 677 -8.07 -12.55 27.52
N GLN A 678 -7.65 -13.43 26.63
CA GLN A 678 -8.40 -14.65 26.33
C GLN A 678 -8.53 -15.55 27.56
N SER A 679 -7.47 -15.73 28.33
CA SER A 679 -7.51 -16.54 29.56
C SER A 679 -8.42 -15.93 30.62
N LEU A 680 -8.46 -14.60 30.74
CA LEU A 680 -9.40 -13.88 31.60
C LEU A 680 -10.85 -13.98 31.12
N PHE A 681 -11.08 -13.93 29.81
CA PHE A 681 -12.39 -14.19 29.22
C PHE A 681 -12.89 -15.60 29.59
N TRP A 682 -12.10 -16.63 29.31
CA TRP A 682 -12.47 -18.01 29.58
C TRP A 682 -12.55 -18.34 31.08
N THR A 683 -11.70 -17.78 31.94
CA THR A 683 -11.81 -18.02 33.39
C THR A 683 -13.03 -17.35 34.02
N GLY A 684 -13.57 -16.31 33.38
CA GLY A 684 -14.85 -15.73 33.78
C GLY A 684 -15.99 -16.73 33.70
N PHE A 685 -16.07 -17.48 32.59
CA PHE A 685 -17.05 -18.54 32.37
C PHE A 685 -16.79 -19.80 33.21
N SER A 686 -15.59 -19.99 33.77
CA SER A 686 -15.33 -21.12 34.66
C SER A 686 -16.04 -20.96 36.02
N VAL A 687 -16.31 -19.73 36.45
CA VAL A 687 -16.93 -19.45 37.76
C VAL A 687 -18.33 -20.07 37.88
N PRO A 688 -19.26 -19.87 36.92
CA PRO A 688 -20.55 -20.57 36.94
C PRO A 688 -20.44 -22.08 36.95
N ILE A 689 -19.49 -22.64 36.19
CA ILE A 689 -19.31 -24.09 36.08
C ILE A 689 -18.82 -24.67 37.41
N LEU A 690 -17.84 -24.04 38.04
CA LEU A 690 -17.33 -24.47 39.34
C LEU A 690 -18.35 -24.23 40.46
N GLY A 691 -19.12 -23.14 40.38
CA GLY A 691 -20.27 -22.86 41.24
C GLY A 691 -21.32 -23.97 41.17
N PHE A 692 -21.67 -24.39 39.95
CA PHE A 692 -22.57 -25.50 39.71
C PHE A 692 -22.03 -26.81 40.28
N VAL A 693 -20.77 -27.15 40.03
CA VAL A 693 -20.14 -28.37 40.57
C VAL A 693 -20.16 -28.38 42.09
N LYS A 694 -19.75 -27.28 42.74
CA LYS A 694 -19.76 -27.14 44.20
C LYS A 694 -21.18 -27.31 44.76
N THR A 695 -22.16 -26.64 44.17
CA THR A 695 -23.55 -26.69 44.64
C THR A 695 -24.14 -28.09 44.52
N ASN A 696 -23.92 -28.77 43.40
CA ASN A 696 -24.39 -30.15 43.22
C ASN A 696 -23.64 -31.13 44.13
N PHE A 697 -22.34 -30.92 44.36
CA PHE A 697 -21.59 -31.71 45.33
C PHE A 697 -22.20 -31.59 46.72
N ASP A 698 -22.48 -30.36 47.19
CA ASP A 698 -23.08 -30.14 48.51
C ASP A 698 -24.47 -30.78 48.65
N LEU A 699 -25.26 -30.82 47.56
CA LEU A 699 -26.59 -31.46 47.53
C LEU A 699 -26.52 -33.00 47.57
N VAL A 700 -25.52 -33.59 46.92
CA VAL A 700 -25.36 -35.05 46.83
C VAL A 700 -24.59 -35.61 48.05
N TRP A 701 -23.84 -34.78 48.76
CA TRP A 701 -23.09 -35.18 49.94
C TRP A 701 -24.01 -35.59 51.09
N THR A 702 -23.87 -36.83 51.56
CA THR A 702 -24.71 -37.42 52.61
C THR A 702 -24.09 -37.37 54.01
N GLY A 703 -22.82 -36.95 54.13
CA GLY A 703 -22.11 -36.81 55.41
C GLY A 703 -22.22 -35.40 56.00
N PRO A 704 -21.55 -35.11 57.14
CA PRO A 704 -21.48 -33.76 57.69
C PRO A 704 -20.83 -32.79 56.71
N HIS A 705 -21.38 -31.58 56.57
CA HIS A 705 -20.84 -30.48 55.75
C HIS A 705 -19.70 -29.74 56.45
N GLU A 706 -18.91 -30.47 57.24
CA GLU A 706 -17.80 -29.98 58.02
C GLU A 706 -16.76 -31.09 58.24
N GLY A 707 -15.52 -30.70 58.49
CA GLY A 707 -14.41 -31.64 58.74
C GLY A 707 -13.50 -31.87 57.53
N THR A 708 -12.35 -32.47 57.81
CA THR A 708 -11.24 -32.64 56.86
C THR A 708 -11.61 -33.51 55.66
N LEU A 709 -12.41 -34.55 55.87
CA LEU A 709 -12.88 -35.45 54.80
C LEU A 709 -13.80 -34.73 53.82
N PHE A 710 -14.76 -33.94 54.33
CA PHE A 710 -15.67 -33.14 53.51
C PHE A 710 -14.89 -32.12 52.66
N GLU A 711 -13.99 -31.36 53.28
CA GLU A 711 -13.16 -30.37 52.59
C GLU A 711 -12.24 -31.02 51.54
N PHE A 712 -11.60 -32.15 51.88
CA PHE A 712 -10.74 -32.89 50.96
C PHE A 712 -11.49 -33.34 49.70
N VAL A 713 -12.67 -33.95 49.86
CA VAL A 713 -13.46 -34.42 48.71
C VAL A 713 -14.07 -33.25 47.94
N LYS A 714 -14.54 -32.19 48.62
CA LYS A 714 -15.06 -30.97 47.97
C LYS A 714 -14.01 -30.30 47.09
N PHE A 715 -12.82 -30.07 47.62
CA PHE A 715 -11.73 -29.45 46.86
C PHE A 715 -11.19 -30.37 45.76
N PHE A 716 -11.32 -31.69 45.88
CA PHE A 716 -10.99 -32.63 44.81
C PHE A 716 -11.89 -32.41 43.58
N PHE A 717 -13.21 -32.41 43.77
CA PHE A 717 -14.17 -32.23 42.68
C PHE A 717 -14.06 -30.83 42.03
N ILE A 718 -13.83 -29.78 42.84
CA ILE A 718 -13.61 -28.42 42.34
C ILE A 718 -12.32 -28.34 41.51
N ASN A 719 -11.20 -28.86 42.01
CA ASN A 719 -9.89 -28.76 41.32
C ASN A 719 -9.78 -29.66 40.09
N ILE A 720 -10.44 -30.83 40.07
CA ILE A 720 -10.54 -31.68 38.89
C ILE A 720 -11.45 -31.04 37.84
N SER A 721 -12.61 -30.52 38.23
CA SER A 721 -13.51 -29.85 37.28
C SER A 721 -12.86 -28.61 36.68
N ASN A 722 -12.10 -27.85 37.48
CA ASN A 722 -11.27 -26.75 37.00
C ASN A 722 -10.17 -27.24 36.05
N GLY A 723 -9.48 -28.33 36.39
CA GLY A 723 -8.47 -28.95 35.53
C GLY A 723 -9.02 -29.40 34.17
N LEU A 724 -10.18 -30.07 34.15
CA LEU A 724 -10.87 -30.51 32.94
C LEU A 724 -11.33 -29.32 32.10
N TYR A 725 -11.93 -28.30 32.72
CA TYR A 725 -12.30 -27.07 32.05
C TYR A 725 -11.08 -26.37 31.42
N LEU A 726 -9.98 -26.30 32.16
CA LEU A 726 -8.71 -25.76 31.67
C LEU A 726 -8.20 -26.54 30.45
N ALA A 727 -8.26 -27.87 30.49
CA ALA A 727 -7.86 -28.71 29.36
C ALA A 727 -8.77 -28.51 28.12
N SER A 728 -10.08 -28.47 28.31
CA SER A 728 -11.07 -28.33 27.23
C SER A 728 -10.95 -27.01 26.47
N HIS A 729 -10.91 -25.87 27.18
CA HIS A 729 -10.82 -24.58 26.48
C HIS A 729 -9.41 -24.32 25.92
N ASN A 730 -8.34 -24.84 26.54
CA ASN A 730 -6.99 -24.77 25.96
C ASN A 730 -6.86 -25.62 24.68
N TYR A 731 -7.59 -26.73 24.58
CA TYR A 731 -7.72 -27.49 23.34
C TYR A 731 -8.44 -26.68 22.24
N ILE A 732 -9.56 -26.02 22.57
CA ILE A 732 -10.29 -25.13 21.64
C ILE A 732 -9.40 -23.98 21.15
N ARG A 733 -8.53 -23.46 22.02
CA ARG A 733 -7.55 -22.40 21.71
C ARG A 733 -6.33 -22.88 20.94
N GLY A 734 -6.19 -24.19 20.71
CA GLY A 734 -5.12 -24.78 19.90
C GLY A 734 -3.75 -24.85 20.57
N PHE A 735 -3.68 -24.92 21.91
CA PHE A 735 -2.41 -25.12 22.62
C PHE A 735 -1.81 -26.51 22.39
N ASP A 736 -0.49 -26.62 22.54
CA ASP A 736 0.21 -27.90 22.43
C ASP A 736 -0.14 -28.84 23.60
N LYS A 737 0.02 -30.15 23.35
CA LYS A 737 -0.39 -31.20 24.29
C LYS A 737 0.38 -31.15 25.62
N VAL A 738 1.59 -30.60 25.66
CA VAL A 738 2.41 -30.52 26.88
C VAL A 738 1.89 -29.42 27.79
N THR A 739 1.59 -28.25 27.23
CA THR A 739 0.96 -27.13 27.94
C THR A 739 -0.42 -27.49 28.50
N ILE A 740 -1.23 -28.21 27.72
CA ILE A 740 -2.55 -28.69 28.17
C ILE A 740 -2.40 -29.63 29.37
N ARG A 741 -1.45 -30.58 29.31
CA ARG A 741 -1.16 -31.52 30.41
C ARG A 741 -0.60 -30.81 31.66
N GLY A 742 0.30 -29.86 31.49
CA GLY A 742 0.87 -29.07 32.59
C GLY A 742 -0.17 -28.22 33.33
N ASN A 743 -1.09 -27.59 32.59
CA ASN A 743 -2.17 -26.80 33.19
C ASN A 743 -3.19 -27.67 33.95
N LEU A 744 -3.50 -28.86 33.43
CA LEU A 744 -4.33 -29.85 34.10
C LEU A 744 -3.65 -30.35 35.40
N PHE A 745 -2.37 -30.73 35.30
CA PHE A 745 -1.60 -31.26 36.43
C PHE A 745 -1.40 -30.24 37.54
N ARG A 746 -1.17 -28.97 37.20
CA ARG A 746 -1.09 -27.87 38.16
C ARG A 746 -2.37 -27.70 38.99
N SER A 747 -3.55 -27.79 38.35
CA SER A 747 -4.84 -27.71 39.04
C SER A 747 -5.03 -28.90 39.99
N ILE A 748 -4.51 -30.08 39.63
CA ILE A 748 -4.56 -31.29 40.46
C ILE A 748 -3.59 -31.17 41.65
N ILE A 749 -2.38 -30.64 41.47
CA ILE A 749 -1.40 -30.42 42.56
C ILE A 749 -1.89 -29.35 43.55
N ALA A 750 -2.72 -28.40 43.10
CA ALA A 750 -3.27 -27.36 43.98
C ALA A 750 -4.26 -27.90 45.03
N TRP A 751 -4.80 -29.11 44.83
CA TRP A 751 -5.85 -29.68 45.67
C TRP A 751 -5.42 -29.97 47.13
N PRO A 752 -4.30 -30.65 47.40
CA PRO A 752 -3.81 -30.85 48.76
C PRO A 752 -3.59 -29.53 49.52
N PHE A 753 -3.04 -28.52 48.85
CA PHE A 753 -2.82 -27.20 49.44
C PHE A 753 -4.13 -26.46 49.72
N ALA A 754 -5.08 -26.48 48.79
CA ALA A 754 -6.39 -25.90 48.99
C ALA A 754 -7.14 -26.54 50.17
N THR A 755 -7.00 -27.86 50.36
CA THR A 755 -7.59 -28.58 51.50
C THR A 755 -6.87 -28.22 52.81
N LEU A 756 -5.54 -28.24 52.82
CA LEU A 756 -4.72 -27.97 54.01
C LEU A 756 -4.98 -26.57 54.60
N PHE A 757 -5.19 -25.58 53.72
CA PHE A 757 -5.44 -24.19 54.11
C PHE A 757 -6.94 -23.82 54.12
N SER A 758 -7.83 -24.78 53.89
CA SER A 758 -9.29 -24.56 53.90
C SER A 758 -9.85 -24.00 55.21
N PRO A 759 -9.38 -24.37 56.42
CA PRO A 759 -9.93 -23.81 57.66
C PRO A 759 -9.72 -22.31 57.77
N ILE A 760 -8.59 -21.81 57.24
CA ILE A 760 -8.26 -20.38 57.23
C ILE A 760 -9.16 -19.64 56.25
N GLY A 761 -9.34 -20.19 55.04
CA GLY A 761 -10.21 -19.57 54.04
C GLY A 761 -11.68 -19.57 54.47
N ASN A 762 -12.15 -20.63 55.11
CA ASN A 762 -13.51 -20.74 55.64
C ASN A 762 -13.74 -19.74 56.80
N ALA A 763 -12.78 -19.58 57.72
CA ALA A 763 -12.85 -18.59 58.79
C ALA A 763 -12.90 -17.14 58.29
N LEU A 764 -12.28 -16.88 57.13
CA LEU A 764 -12.31 -15.57 56.46
C LEU A 764 -13.51 -15.39 55.51
N GLY A 765 -14.43 -16.36 55.45
CA GLY A 765 -15.62 -16.30 54.58
C GLY A 765 -15.32 -16.42 53.08
N ILE A 766 -14.13 -16.87 52.70
CA ILE A 766 -13.71 -16.96 51.30
C ILE A 766 -14.41 -18.14 50.63
N PRO A 767 -15.09 -17.98 49.47
CA PRO A 767 -15.72 -19.10 48.78
C PRO A 767 -14.71 -20.20 48.40
N SER A 768 -15.07 -21.48 48.61
CA SER A 768 -14.16 -22.62 48.36
C SER A 768 -13.60 -22.65 46.94
N ILE A 769 -14.37 -22.19 45.95
CA ILE A 769 -13.91 -22.11 44.55
C ILE A 769 -12.76 -21.10 44.39
N VAL A 770 -12.81 -19.98 45.12
CA VAL A 770 -11.76 -18.93 45.12
C VAL A 770 -10.51 -19.42 45.84
N GLN A 771 -10.67 -20.12 46.97
CA GLN A 771 -9.56 -20.74 47.71
C GLN A 771 -8.77 -21.72 46.81
N ALA A 772 -9.48 -22.56 46.04
CA ALA A 772 -8.88 -23.52 45.11
C ALA A 772 -8.02 -22.83 44.03
N LYS A 773 -8.49 -21.70 43.49
CA LYS A 773 -7.78 -20.93 42.47
C LYS A 773 -6.52 -20.26 43.00
N PHE A 774 -6.60 -19.64 44.18
CA PHE A 774 -5.48 -18.91 44.79
C PHE A 774 -4.24 -19.79 44.93
N TRP A 775 -4.39 -21.00 45.47
CA TRP A 775 -3.28 -21.92 45.65
C TRP A 775 -2.70 -22.46 44.33
N SER A 776 -3.51 -22.61 43.29
CA SER A 776 -3.02 -23.01 41.96
C SER A 776 -2.09 -21.98 41.31
N ASP A 777 -2.23 -20.71 41.67
CA ASP A 777 -1.51 -19.59 41.06
C ASP A 777 -0.42 -19.03 41.99
N PHE A 778 -0.54 -19.17 43.32
CA PHE A 778 0.52 -18.93 44.29
C PHE A 778 1.77 -19.79 44.02
N VAL A 779 1.56 -21.06 43.66
CA VAL A 779 2.64 -21.98 43.21
C VAL A 779 3.36 -21.44 41.97
N ALA A 780 2.72 -20.58 41.16
CA ALA A 780 3.33 -19.97 39.98
C ALA A 780 4.08 -18.66 40.29
N SER A 781 3.67 -17.89 41.31
CA SER A 781 4.28 -16.58 41.60
C SER A 781 5.60 -16.64 42.39
N ILE A 782 5.85 -17.72 43.15
CA ILE A 782 7.15 -17.94 43.83
C ILE A 782 8.31 -18.06 42.83
N ILE A 783 7.99 -18.36 41.59
CA ILE A 783 8.96 -18.57 40.53
C ILE A 783 9.49 -17.23 39.98
N GLU A 784 8.82 -16.08 40.24
CA GLU A 784 9.13 -14.83 39.54
C GLU A 784 8.96 -13.46 40.27
N GLY A 785 10.08 -12.91 40.80
CA GLY A 785 10.55 -11.57 40.37
C GLY A 785 10.30 -10.29 41.17
N THR A 786 11.06 -9.23 40.80
CA THR A 786 10.79 -7.75 40.93
C THR A 786 12.03 -6.89 40.53
N GLY A 787 11.89 -5.73 39.82
CA GLY A 787 13.08 -4.85 39.57
C GLY A 787 13.07 -3.57 38.67
N LYS A 788 11.97 -3.01 38.14
CA LYS A 788 12.06 -2.04 36.97
C LYS A 788 11.54 -0.59 37.11
N TYR A 789 11.74 0.14 38.22
CA TYR A 789 11.15 1.51 38.38
C TYR A 789 12.13 2.72 38.35
N LYS A 790 13.42 2.57 38.65
CA LYS A 790 14.32 3.73 38.92
C LYS A 790 14.89 4.47 37.70
N ASN A 791 14.73 3.97 36.48
CA ASN A 791 15.48 4.48 35.30
C ASN A 791 14.88 5.70 34.59
N ILE A 792 13.61 6.05 34.84
CA ILE A 792 12.87 7.00 33.99
C ILE A 792 13.18 8.48 34.34
N ILE A 793 13.54 8.80 35.59
CA ILE A 793 13.71 10.20 36.05
C ILE A 793 15.08 10.80 35.65
N LYS A 794 16.13 9.95 35.54
CA LYS A 794 17.50 10.40 35.23
C LYS A 794 17.68 10.90 33.79
N LEU A 795 16.78 10.49 32.88
CA LEU A 795 16.88 10.76 31.45
C LEU A 795 16.57 12.24 31.09
N ASN A 796 15.49 12.81 31.65
CA ASN A 796 14.98 14.13 31.25
C ASN A 796 15.88 15.31 31.67
N TYR A 797 16.66 15.16 32.74
CA TYR A 797 17.59 16.21 33.19
C TYR A 797 18.81 16.34 32.27
N ASN A 798 19.28 15.22 31.71
CA ASN A 798 20.47 15.18 30.86
C ASN A 798 20.23 15.77 29.46
N ILE A 799 18.98 15.72 28.97
CA ILE A 799 18.60 16.24 27.65
C ILE A 799 18.67 17.78 27.63
N LEU A 800 18.02 18.46 28.59
CA LEU A 800 17.98 19.93 28.62
C LEU A 800 19.34 20.58 28.88
N LYS A 801 20.23 19.91 29.63
CA LYS A 801 21.60 20.38 29.86
C LYS A 801 22.40 20.51 28.55
N LYS A 802 22.10 19.69 27.55
CA LYS A 802 22.76 19.73 26.24
C LYS A 802 22.15 20.76 25.29
N LEU A 803 20.84 21.02 25.39
CA LEU A 803 20.09 21.85 24.44
C LEU A 803 20.27 23.37 24.64
N VAL A 804 20.44 23.85 25.87
CA VAL A 804 20.51 25.30 26.17
C VAL A 804 21.70 26.02 25.51
N PRO A 805 22.91 25.43 25.44
CA PRO A 805 24.05 26.04 24.74
C PRO A 805 23.86 26.26 23.24
N ASP A 806 23.04 25.44 22.56
CA ASP A 806 22.88 25.48 21.09
C ASP A 806 22.27 26.80 20.59
N PHE A 807 21.56 27.54 21.46
CA PHE A 807 21.02 28.88 21.14
C PHE A 807 22.09 29.97 21.00
N GLN A 808 23.34 29.68 21.40
CA GLN A 808 24.48 30.57 21.24
C GLN A 808 25.31 30.24 19.99
N SER A 809 24.89 29.27 19.18
CA SER A 809 25.56 28.92 17.93
C SER A 809 25.46 30.05 16.89
N ASP A 810 26.51 30.19 16.07
CA ASP A 810 26.51 31.05 14.89
C ASP A 810 25.84 30.40 13.68
N ASP A 811 25.63 29.08 13.73
CA ASP A 811 24.89 28.32 12.73
C ASP A 811 23.37 28.47 12.95
N ASP A 812 22.71 29.09 11.97
CA ASP A 812 21.27 29.37 11.99
C ASP A 812 20.43 28.08 11.98
N GLU A 813 20.92 27.01 11.35
CA GLU A 813 20.25 25.70 11.35
C GLU A 813 20.22 25.10 12.77
N THR A 814 21.35 25.08 13.47
CA THR A 814 21.45 24.63 14.87
C THR A 814 20.47 25.38 15.78
N VAL A 815 20.33 26.70 15.62
CA VAL A 815 19.40 27.51 16.43
C VAL A 815 17.93 27.18 16.12
N LYS A 816 17.58 26.95 14.85
CA LYS A 816 16.24 26.53 14.44
C LYS A 816 15.87 25.16 15.00
N LEU A 817 16.78 24.19 14.95
CA LEU A 817 16.59 22.86 15.55
C LEU A 817 16.41 22.93 17.07
N ALA A 818 17.27 23.69 17.75
CA ALA A 818 17.17 23.90 19.20
C ALA A 818 15.83 24.53 19.60
N THR A 819 15.31 25.45 18.77
CA THR A 819 14.00 26.07 18.94
C THR A 819 12.86 25.05 18.83
N LEU A 820 12.90 24.15 17.84
CA LEU A 820 11.88 23.09 17.67
C LEU A 820 11.88 22.11 18.84
N ASP A 821 13.06 21.63 19.25
CA ASP A 821 13.22 20.69 20.36
C ASP A 821 12.74 21.31 21.69
N LEU A 822 13.06 22.58 21.92
CA LEU A 822 12.59 23.30 23.09
C LEU A 822 11.06 23.38 23.13
N ILE A 823 10.42 23.70 22.01
CA ILE A 823 8.95 23.72 21.90
C ILE A 823 8.36 22.32 22.15
N TYR A 824 8.96 21.28 21.57
CA TYR A 824 8.55 19.88 21.75
C TYR A 824 8.59 19.45 23.23
N PHE A 825 9.74 19.63 23.90
CA PHE A 825 9.90 19.20 25.28
C PHE A 825 9.02 19.99 26.26
N VAL A 826 8.77 21.26 25.96
CA VAL A 826 7.86 22.12 26.73
C VAL A 826 6.41 21.65 26.62
N GLN A 827 6.01 21.07 25.48
CA GLN A 827 4.68 20.47 25.29
C GLN A 827 4.57 19.08 25.96
N GLU A 828 5.56 18.20 25.81
CA GLU A 828 5.50 16.83 26.33
C GLU A 828 5.51 16.75 27.86
N SER A 829 6.12 17.72 28.54
CA SER A 829 6.27 17.68 29.99
C SER A 829 6.13 19.07 30.60
N THR A 830 5.13 19.22 31.47
CA THR A 830 4.93 20.43 32.29
C THR A 830 6.13 20.73 33.19
N ARG A 831 6.95 19.71 33.51
CA ARG A 831 8.17 19.82 34.33
C ARG A 831 9.37 20.35 33.54
N THR A 832 9.32 20.36 32.21
CA THR A 832 10.39 20.87 31.34
C THR A 832 10.59 22.36 31.54
N LYS A 833 9.51 23.16 31.61
CA LYS A 833 9.59 24.60 31.93
C LYS A 833 10.29 24.85 33.27
N THR A 834 10.07 23.97 34.25
CA THR A 834 10.70 24.06 35.57
C THR A 834 12.20 23.73 35.53
N VAL A 835 12.60 22.72 34.75
CA VAL A 835 14.01 22.35 34.56
C VAL A 835 14.76 23.40 33.73
N LEU A 836 14.13 23.91 32.67
CA LEU A 836 14.67 25.00 31.85
C LEU A 836 14.87 26.27 32.69
N LYS A 837 13.86 26.68 33.48
CA LYS A 837 13.97 27.81 34.42
C LYS A 837 15.12 27.65 35.41
N LYS A 838 15.39 26.41 35.87
CA LYS A 838 16.53 26.10 36.76
C LYS A 838 17.90 26.28 36.10
N GLN A 839 17.96 26.20 34.77
CA GLN A 839 19.20 26.28 34.00
C GLN A 839 19.49 27.69 33.50
N ILE A 840 18.47 28.49 33.18
CA ILE A 840 18.64 29.86 32.65
C ILE A 840 18.52 30.96 33.72
N ILE A 841 17.93 30.64 34.89
CA ILE A 841 17.91 31.49 36.08
C ILE A 841 18.62 30.75 37.22
N PRO A 842 19.70 31.31 37.80
CA PRO A 842 20.39 30.71 38.93
C PRO A 842 19.45 30.48 40.12
N GLN A 843 19.31 29.24 40.59
CA GLN A 843 18.54 28.95 41.82
C GLN A 843 19.44 29.02 43.06
N GLN A 844 19.01 29.79 44.05
CA GLN A 844 19.62 29.76 45.38
C GLN A 844 19.34 28.39 46.02
N ARG A 845 20.37 27.73 46.56
CA ARG A 845 20.21 26.49 47.35
C ARG A 845 19.23 26.74 48.50
N PHE A 846 18.43 25.74 48.87
CA PHE A 846 17.37 25.86 49.87
C PHE A 846 17.85 26.54 51.17
N PHE A 847 19.01 26.14 51.68
CA PHE A 847 19.65 26.75 52.84
C PHE A 847 20.06 28.21 52.66
N THR A 848 20.51 28.60 51.47
CA THR A 848 20.89 30.00 51.15
C THR A 848 19.65 30.88 51.01
N LYS A 849 18.58 30.34 50.41
CA LYS A 849 17.28 31.03 50.27
C LYS A 849 16.62 31.26 51.63
N TRP A 850 16.71 30.28 52.53
CA TRP A 850 16.23 30.38 53.91
C TRP A 850 17.06 31.40 54.73
N LYS A 851 18.40 31.33 54.65
CA LYS A 851 19.32 32.29 55.30
C LYS A 851 19.14 33.73 54.80
N ASN A 852 18.88 33.94 53.51
CA ASN A 852 18.63 35.26 52.93
C ASN A 852 17.24 35.82 53.31
N LYS A 853 16.23 34.95 53.45
CA LYS A 853 14.88 35.33 53.91
C LYS A 853 14.90 35.77 55.39
N LEU A 854 15.73 35.14 56.21
CA LEU A 854 16.00 35.54 57.61
C LEU A 854 16.76 36.87 57.73
N LYS A 855 17.52 37.29 56.71
CA LYS A 855 18.33 38.52 56.71
C LYS A 855 17.67 39.72 55.99
N GLY A 856 16.40 39.62 55.59
CA GLY A 856 15.68 40.72 54.93
C GLY A 856 16.20 41.12 53.54
N LYS A 857 17.22 40.44 52.98
CA LYS A 857 17.81 40.78 51.68
C LYS A 857 17.10 40.06 50.54
N LYS A 858 16.24 40.78 49.79
CA LYS A 858 15.76 40.35 48.47
C LYS A 858 16.85 40.62 47.42
N LYS A 859 17.75 39.66 47.18
CA LYS A 859 18.66 39.74 46.03
C LYS A 859 17.91 39.26 44.78
N LYS A 860 17.65 40.14 43.81
CA LYS A 860 17.18 39.73 42.47
C LYS A 860 18.30 38.91 41.83
N THR A 861 18.02 37.68 41.44
CA THR A 861 18.94 36.86 40.64
C THR A 861 18.87 37.31 39.21
N GLU A 862 19.97 37.81 38.67
CA GLU A 862 20.07 38.15 37.26
C GLU A 862 20.04 36.87 36.41
N PRO A 863 19.35 36.89 35.25
CA PRO A 863 19.42 35.81 34.28
C PRO A 863 20.85 35.58 33.80
N LEU A 864 21.15 34.34 33.41
CA LEU A 864 22.40 34.02 32.69
C LEU A 864 22.36 34.58 31.26
N ASP A 865 23.52 34.78 30.63
CA ASP A 865 23.61 35.25 29.24
C ASP A 865 22.80 34.39 28.25
N SER A 866 22.72 33.08 28.51
CA SER A 866 21.89 32.14 27.75
C SER A 866 20.39 32.50 27.75
N TYR A 867 19.89 33.23 28.74
CA TYR A 867 18.51 33.75 28.73
C TYR A 867 18.35 34.90 27.74
N TYR A 868 19.30 35.83 27.67
CA TYR A 868 19.22 36.99 26.78
C TYR A 868 19.37 36.59 25.31
N GLU A 869 20.27 35.64 25.02
CA GLU A 869 20.40 35.07 23.66
C GLU A 869 19.16 34.27 23.26
N LEU A 870 18.65 33.40 24.13
CA LEU A 870 17.39 32.68 23.90
C LEU A 870 16.22 33.65 23.64
N LYS A 871 16.13 34.73 24.42
CA LYS A 871 15.11 35.78 24.27
C LYS A 871 15.27 36.54 22.97
N LYS A 872 16.49 36.88 22.55
CA LYS A 872 16.78 37.58 21.28
C LYS A 872 16.34 36.73 20.08
N ARG A 873 16.75 35.46 20.04
CA ARG A 873 16.43 34.53 18.95
C ARG A 873 14.92 34.25 18.83
N ILE A 874 14.21 34.03 19.94
CA ILE A 874 12.76 33.75 19.93
C ILE A 874 11.90 34.99 19.64
N ASN A 875 12.42 36.21 19.86
CA ASN A 875 11.68 37.45 19.60
C ASN A 875 11.96 38.06 18.21
N HIS A 876 12.68 37.38 17.33
CA HIS A 876 12.93 37.86 15.97
C HIS A 876 11.60 38.06 15.20
N PRO A 877 11.34 39.23 14.56
CA PRO A 877 10.08 39.51 13.88
C PRO A 877 9.69 38.48 12.82
N GLU A 878 10.67 38.01 12.03
CA GLU A 878 10.47 36.98 11.00
C GLU A 878 10.74 35.55 11.50
N GLY A 879 11.13 35.38 12.77
CA GLY A 879 11.55 34.08 13.32
C GLY A 879 10.48 32.99 13.22
N TYR A 880 9.19 33.36 13.26
CA TYR A 880 8.10 32.41 13.00
C TYR A 880 8.07 31.96 11.54
N ASN A 881 8.16 32.89 10.59
CA ASN A 881 8.08 32.60 9.16
C ASN A 881 9.32 31.86 8.67
N GLU A 882 10.51 32.23 9.16
CA GLU A 882 11.78 31.54 8.92
C GLU A 882 11.73 30.09 9.43
N LEU A 883 11.17 29.87 10.62
CA LEU A 883 11.01 28.52 11.18
C LEU A 883 9.98 27.71 10.39
N VAL A 884 8.88 28.31 9.92
CA VAL A 884 7.89 27.67 9.04
C VAL A 884 8.52 27.24 7.71
N ASN A 885 9.30 28.13 7.06
CA ASN A 885 9.99 27.81 5.82
C ASN A 885 11.02 26.69 6.03
N TYR A 886 11.82 26.77 7.10
CA TYR A 886 12.77 25.72 7.47
C TYR A 886 12.07 24.36 7.66
N ILE A 887 10.91 24.34 8.34
CA ILE A 887 10.11 23.12 8.53
C ILE A 887 9.61 22.53 7.19
N ILE A 888 9.16 23.36 6.25
CA ILE A 888 8.62 22.90 4.95
C ILE A 888 9.73 22.41 4.03
N GLU A 889 10.90 23.03 4.12
CA GLU A 889 12.07 22.71 3.30
C GLU A 889 12.79 21.43 3.77
N HIS A 890 12.99 21.26 5.08
CA HIS A 890 13.86 20.21 5.63
C HIS A 890 13.13 18.96 6.12
N TYR A 891 11.81 19.01 6.30
CA TYR A 891 11.02 17.89 6.79
C TYR A 891 10.02 17.38 5.77
N ASN A 892 9.68 16.09 5.87
CA ASN A 892 8.62 15.55 5.03
C ASN A 892 7.25 16.08 5.46
N ARG A 893 6.25 15.95 4.58
CA ARG A 893 4.91 16.51 4.80
C ARG A 893 4.28 16.19 6.16
N GLU A 894 4.40 14.95 6.64
CA GLU A 894 3.79 14.56 7.93
C GLU A 894 4.51 15.19 9.12
N GLN A 895 5.84 15.23 9.06
CA GLN A 895 6.66 15.92 10.05
C GLN A 895 6.37 17.41 10.01
N SER A 896 6.29 18.02 8.82
CA SER A 896 5.95 19.45 8.67
C SER A 896 4.59 19.74 9.27
N LEU A 897 3.53 18.98 8.98
CA LEU A 897 2.21 19.21 9.60
C LEU A 897 2.25 19.10 11.13
N TYR A 898 2.99 18.13 11.67
CA TYR A 898 3.16 17.98 13.12
C TYR A 898 3.90 19.19 13.71
N LEU A 899 5.04 19.56 13.14
CA LEU A 899 5.88 20.65 13.61
C LEU A 899 5.19 22.01 13.42
N LEU A 900 4.50 22.24 12.31
CA LEU A 900 3.71 23.46 12.07
C LEU A 900 2.61 23.59 13.12
N LYS A 901 1.86 22.51 13.41
CA LYS A 901 0.86 22.54 14.49
C LYS A 901 1.50 22.82 15.86
N LEU A 902 2.61 22.14 16.15
CA LEU A 902 3.38 22.33 17.38
C LEU A 902 3.83 23.80 17.53
N VAL A 903 4.42 24.37 16.49
CA VAL A 903 4.91 25.76 16.45
C VAL A 903 3.77 26.76 16.50
N SER A 904 2.72 26.62 15.69
CA SER A 904 1.55 27.50 15.72
C SER A 904 0.85 27.52 17.09
N GLU A 905 0.82 26.40 17.81
CA GLU A 905 0.21 26.33 19.14
C GLU A 905 1.10 26.88 20.26
N ASN A 906 2.43 26.79 20.14
CA ASN A 906 3.33 26.97 21.29
C ASN A 906 4.37 28.09 21.13
N TYR A 907 4.70 28.55 19.93
CA TYR A 907 5.75 29.55 19.69
C TYR A 907 5.48 30.87 20.43
N TYR A 908 4.29 31.45 20.23
CA TYR A 908 3.89 32.68 20.93
C TYR A 908 3.68 32.47 22.43
N ASN A 909 3.24 31.29 22.86
CA ASN A 909 3.11 30.97 24.29
C ASN A 909 4.49 30.90 24.97
N LEU A 910 5.50 30.37 24.28
CA LEU A 910 6.88 30.39 24.72
C LEU A 910 7.45 31.82 24.75
N GLN A 911 7.17 32.61 23.70
CA GLN A 911 7.56 34.02 23.62
C GLN A 911 6.98 34.85 24.78
N LEU A 912 5.68 34.70 25.07
CA LEU A 912 5.00 35.35 26.20
C LEU A 912 5.55 34.87 27.54
N TRP A 913 5.79 33.56 27.68
CA TRP A 913 6.37 32.99 28.90
C TRP A 913 7.79 33.51 29.17
N LEU A 914 8.62 33.66 28.13
CA LEU A 914 9.95 34.27 28.24
C LEU A 914 9.88 35.77 28.55
N LYS A 915 8.93 36.50 27.95
CA LYS A 915 8.69 37.93 28.26
C LYS A 915 8.28 38.14 29.73
N ASN A 916 7.50 37.21 30.30
CA ASN A 916 6.98 37.26 31.67
C ASN A 916 7.84 36.49 32.70
N LEU A 917 9.04 36.03 32.32
CA LEU A 917 9.90 35.19 33.19
C LEU A 917 10.61 35.99 34.31
N LEU A 918 10.75 37.30 34.08
CA LEU A 918 11.30 38.33 34.96
C LEU A 918 10.21 39.29 35.36
#